data_AF-A0A1M5M3W8-F1
#
_entry.id   AF-A0A1M5M3W8-F1
#
_cell.length_a   1.000
_cell.length_b   1.000
_cell.length_c   1.000
_cell.angle_alpha   90.00
_cell.angle_beta   90.00
_cell.angle_gamma   90.00
#
_symmetry.space_group_name_H-M   'P 1'
#
loop_
_entity.id
_entity.type
_entity.pdbx_description
1 polymer ?
#
loop_
_entity_poly.entity_id
_entity_poly.type
_entity_poly.pdbx_seq_one_letter_code
_entity_poly.pdbx_strand_id
1 'polypeptide(L)'
;MKSLKRSVGFILIFYFLYSGGSNAQSKEISVFAAKKAYQQFKLKESRDIYHLIVYNKSFPVEERVTALQNLASQDWKIYQNSHHALKLLSEAVDLKLSSSVSYQISGQIRMEEGKYESALIDADSAGKVATADIDLLNARILYADIVYHKNVVRIKKGLQLNNADLNSASATLKKVLEQQPGKQHATELLIGISLMLRKWPDLMSGIKSYYFITDERYINPALGRAYEKMDQVVKKGSGGELNLSDERNLIIALSEAKFFEYASLYALHLSNYANGQLYSDPLLSPILHYNSFVNKITAINNRFYPEIAKGRINYDSAYHKTINTAAKQLWVQLGHREKYIEAAFFKEIKQRFGADGYIGTTVNYYSMLFGHIVHDEMKTIKQYGYEANFRYVAIDRLISQDYTSWYGATNVGGWGNDSTIVQIRKAYLSDPYQRLNWLINVGEKQKMMKRIQETERKDSLRCAQDEYLEPSGLALKIKFKEATEIMDSLKKTGLDHTQLYLAFIAENMRLSVESTIFAHEGRHAIDQLYFKEEFAKMSDDERELRAKLSEVIFSSNPKLALTGSILGSGLNDETNHGKANSRYLKIIVDWMKQHRNEIRKLNPSMPMLMQLELLTNEQLRKLSIQADPLAISRKQF
;
A
#
# COMPACT_ATOMS: atom_id res chain seq x y z
N MET A 1 -31.49 -2.46 -22.65
CA MET A 1 -31.44 -2.56 -21.18
C MET A 1 -30.95 -1.23 -20.63
N LYS A 2 -31.84 -0.43 -20.02
CA LYS A 2 -31.46 0.77 -19.27
C LYS A 2 -30.58 0.32 -18.10
N SER A 3 -29.30 0.63 -18.15
CA SER A 3 -28.37 0.48 -17.02
C SER A 3 -28.96 1.23 -15.84
N LEU A 4 -29.40 0.51 -14.80
CA LEU A 4 -29.63 1.10 -13.49
C LEU A 4 -28.26 1.62 -13.03
N LYS A 5 -28.02 2.92 -13.20
CA LYS A 5 -27.03 3.65 -12.42
C LYS A 5 -27.51 3.60 -10.96
N ARG A 6 -27.17 2.51 -10.25
CA ARG A 6 -27.20 2.52 -8.80
C ARG A 6 -26.08 3.46 -8.38
N SER A 7 -26.44 4.69 -8.01
CA SER A 7 -25.57 5.57 -7.24
C SER A 7 -25.42 4.94 -5.85
N VAL A 8 -24.54 3.95 -5.74
CA VAL A 8 -24.01 3.52 -4.44
C VAL A 8 -23.04 4.61 -4.03
N GLY A 9 -23.31 5.32 -2.94
CA GLY A 9 -22.36 6.26 -2.36
C GLY A 9 -21.14 5.49 -1.88
N PHE A 10 -20.08 5.48 -2.68
CA PHE A 10 -18.80 4.93 -2.28
C PHE A 10 -18.02 6.02 -1.56
N ILE A 11 -17.67 5.78 -0.29
CA ILE A 11 -16.62 6.54 0.38
C ILE A 11 -15.31 5.94 -0.10
N LEU A 12 -14.58 6.68 -0.95
CA LEU A 12 -13.23 6.31 -1.36
C LEU A 12 -12.24 6.86 -0.34
N ILE A 13 -11.48 5.98 0.29
CA ILE A 13 -10.43 6.36 1.24
C ILE A 13 -9.18 6.65 0.44
N PHE A 14 -8.87 7.94 0.27
CA PHE A 14 -7.66 8.38 -0.42
C PHE A 14 -6.57 8.73 0.59
N TYR A 15 -5.37 8.20 0.38
CA TYR A 15 -4.18 8.72 1.04
C TYR A 15 -3.67 9.92 0.24
N PHE A 16 -4.21 11.10 0.51
CA PHE A 16 -3.71 12.34 -0.06
C PHE A 16 -2.57 12.88 0.79
N LEU A 17 -1.35 12.84 0.26
CA LEU A 17 -0.32 13.79 0.65
C LEU A 17 -0.40 14.95 -0.35
N TYR A 18 -1.21 15.99 -0.13
CA TYR A 18 -0.96 17.34 -0.67
C TYR A 18 -1.97 18.40 -0.22
N SER A 19 -1.41 19.56 0.17
CA SER A 19 -2.09 20.86 0.27
C SER A 19 -1.57 21.79 -0.83
N GLY A 20 -2.43 22.49 -1.55
CA GLY A 20 -1.98 23.53 -2.48
C GLY A 20 -3.11 24.35 -3.08
N GLY A 21 -3.37 25.52 -2.49
CA GLY A 21 -4.23 26.56 -3.05
C GLY A 21 -3.68 27.14 -4.35
N SER A 22 -4.57 27.55 -5.23
CA SER A 22 -4.29 28.14 -6.53
C SER A 22 -4.17 29.66 -6.42
N ASN A 23 -2.96 30.19 -6.58
CA ASN A 23 -2.76 31.57 -7.04
C ASN A 23 -1.89 31.55 -8.30
N ALA A 24 -2.26 32.37 -9.28
CA ALA A 24 -1.60 32.50 -10.57
C ALA A 24 -0.21 33.13 -10.41
N GLN A 25 0.78 32.33 -10.03
CA GLN A 25 2.20 32.65 -10.12
C GLN A 25 2.73 32.24 -11.51
N SER A 26 3.73 32.97 -12.01
CA SER A 26 4.58 32.55 -13.14
C SER A 26 4.83 31.05 -13.08
N LYS A 27 4.61 30.31 -14.18
CA LYS A 27 4.81 28.84 -14.22
C LYS A 27 6.16 28.48 -13.62
N GLU A 28 6.14 28.01 -12.37
CA GLU A 28 7.35 27.60 -11.66
C GLU A 28 7.96 26.42 -12.43
N ILE A 29 9.19 26.56 -12.90
CA ILE A 29 9.93 25.48 -13.57
C ILE A 29 10.78 24.81 -12.49
N SER A 30 10.28 23.72 -11.94
CA SER A 30 10.99 22.91 -10.93
C SER A 30 10.59 21.43 -11.07
N VAL A 31 11.45 20.53 -10.57
CA VAL A 31 11.10 19.10 -10.49
C VAL A 31 9.80 18.90 -9.70
N PHE A 32 9.58 19.72 -8.68
CA PHE A 32 8.35 19.71 -7.88
C PHE A 32 7.12 20.06 -8.72
N ALA A 33 7.18 21.14 -9.52
CA ALA A 33 6.10 21.53 -10.42
C ALA A 33 5.80 20.46 -11.47
N ALA A 34 6.84 19.83 -12.04
CA ALA A 34 6.70 18.72 -12.98
C ALA A 34 6.01 17.49 -12.35
N LYS A 35 6.39 17.12 -11.11
CA LYS A 35 5.75 16.05 -10.34
C LYS A 35 4.30 16.38 -10.00
N LYS A 36 4.01 17.63 -9.61
CA LYS A 36 2.65 18.10 -9.34
C LYS A 36 1.77 18.03 -10.59
N ALA A 37 2.28 18.47 -11.75
CA ALA A 37 1.57 18.35 -13.01
C ALA A 37 1.28 16.88 -13.37
N TYR A 38 2.26 15.98 -13.17
CA TYR A 38 2.07 14.53 -13.33
C TYR A 38 0.95 14.02 -12.40
N GLN A 39 1.00 14.33 -11.11
CA GLN A 39 -0.02 13.91 -10.13
C GLN A 39 -1.42 14.47 -10.43
N GLN A 40 -1.52 15.55 -11.20
CA GLN A 40 -2.78 16.12 -11.69
C GLN A 40 -3.21 15.55 -13.07
N PHE A 41 -2.60 14.45 -13.52
CA PHE A 41 -2.82 13.83 -14.82
C PHE A 41 -2.51 14.74 -16.02
N LYS A 42 -1.69 15.77 -15.83
CA LYS A 42 -1.23 16.68 -16.89
C LYS A 42 0.10 16.22 -17.45
N LEU A 43 0.11 15.03 -18.06
CA LEU A 43 1.33 14.36 -18.55
C LEU A 43 2.17 15.27 -19.46
N LYS A 44 1.53 15.96 -20.42
CA LYS A 44 2.23 16.86 -21.35
C LYS A 44 2.93 18.00 -20.61
N GLU A 45 2.25 18.65 -19.68
CA GLU A 45 2.83 19.75 -18.89
C GLU A 45 4.01 19.25 -18.04
N SER A 46 3.87 18.09 -17.39
CA SER A 46 4.97 17.46 -16.65
C SER A 46 6.20 17.24 -17.52
N ARG A 47 6.02 16.68 -18.72
CA ARG A 47 7.09 16.45 -19.69
C ARG A 47 7.74 17.73 -20.17
N ASP A 48 6.95 18.72 -20.54
CA ASP A 48 7.44 20.00 -21.02
C ASP A 48 8.35 20.65 -19.96
N ILE A 49 7.96 20.61 -18.68
CA ILE A 49 8.78 21.09 -17.56
C ILE A 49 10.07 20.27 -17.41
N TYR A 50 10.00 18.94 -17.43
CA TYR A 50 11.22 18.11 -17.33
C TYR A 50 12.19 18.36 -18.49
N HIS A 51 11.71 18.50 -19.72
CA HIS A 51 12.57 18.82 -20.86
C HIS A 51 13.28 20.17 -20.67
N LEU A 52 12.58 21.19 -20.18
CA LEU A 52 13.18 22.50 -19.88
C LEU A 52 14.30 22.38 -18.83
N ILE A 53 14.09 21.58 -17.78
CA ILE A 53 15.11 21.32 -16.76
C ILE A 53 16.34 20.63 -17.36
N VAL A 54 16.14 19.57 -18.15
CA VAL A 54 17.24 18.77 -18.73
C VAL A 54 18.15 19.60 -19.64
N TYR A 55 17.56 20.41 -20.54
CA TYR A 55 18.28 21.17 -21.55
C TYR A 55 18.87 22.49 -21.05
N ASN A 56 18.37 23.03 -19.94
CA ASN A 56 18.93 24.23 -19.35
C ASN A 56 20.01 23.89 -18.31
N LYS A 57 21.28 24.15 -18.66
CA LYS A 57 22.45 23.90 -17.80
C LYS A 57 22.49 24.78 -16.54
N SER A 58 21.63 25.79 -16.41
CA SER A 58 21.52 26.59 -15.18
C SER A 58 20.86 25.84 -14.02
N PHE A 59 20.12 24.75 -14.28
CA PHE A 59 19.54 23.94 -13.22
C PHE A 59 20.59 23.07 -12.52
N PRO A 60 20.45 22.81 -11.21
CA PRO A 60 21.32 21.90 -10.48
C PRO A 60 21.39 20.51 -11.13
N VAL A 61 22.56 19.88 -11.08
CA VAL A 61 22.77 18.52 -11.65
C VAL A 61 21.77 17.52 -11.07
N GLU A 62 21.45 17.61 -9.78
CA GLU A 62 20.46 16.76 -9.12
C GLU A 62 19.05 16.86 -9.73
N GLU A 63 18.61 18.08 -10.04
CA GLU A 63 17.32 18.30 -10.69
C GLU A 63 17.32 17.76 -12.12
N ARG A 64 18.43 17.94 -12.85
CA ARG A 64 18.61 17.43 -14.21
C ARG A 64 18.60 15.90 -14.27
N VAL A 65 19.31 15.23 -13.36
CA VAL A 65 19.29 13.76 -13.21
C VAL A 65 17.88 13.28 -12.89
N THR A 66 17.21 13.92 -11.94
CA THR A 66 15.84 13.56 -11.57
C THR A 66 14.88 13.72 -12.76
N ALA A 67 15.00 14.81 -13.52
CA ALA A 67 14.20 15.06 -14.71
C ALA A 67 14.43 13.99 -15.80
N LEU A 68 15.69 13.62 -16.07
CA LEU A 68 16.04 12.54 -17.01
C LEU A 68 15.42 11.19 -16.60
N GLN A 69 15.53 10.82 -15.32
CA GLN A 69 14.96 9.57 -14.78
C GLN A 69 13.42 9.53 -14.90
N ASN A 70 12.76 10.66 -14.66
CA ASN A 70 11.30 10.77 -14.79
C ASN A 70 10.86 10.73 -16.26
N LEU A 71 11.55 11.43 -17.16
CA LEU A 71 11.29 11.35 -18.60
C LEU A 71 11.47 9.91 -19.11
N ALA A 72 12.56 9.23 -18.72
CA ALA A 72 12.79 7.84 -19.08
C ALA A 72 11.67 6.92 -18.60
N SER A 73 11.22 7.09 -17.35
CA SER A 73 10.11 6.31 -16.79
C SER A 73 8.81 6.52 -17.57
N GLN A 74 8.51 7.76 -17.98
CA GLN A 74 7.33 8.06 -18.80
C GLN A 74 7.47 7.50 -20.21
N ASP A 75 8.66 7.58 -20.82
CA ASP A 75 8.92 7.06 -22.15
C ASP A 75 8.77 5.55 -22.21
N TRP A 76 9.30 4.83 -21.21
CA TRP A 76 9.11 3.39 -21.09
C TRP A 76 7.66 3.01 -20.78
N LYS A 77 7.05 3.55 -19.72
CA LYS A 77 5.73 3.08 -19.24
C LYS A 77 4.56 3.57 -20.07
N ILE A 78 4.60 4.80 -20.57
CA ILE A 78 3.46 5.46 -21.22
C ILE A 78 3.64 5.53 -22.74
N TYR A 79 4.83 5.89 -23.20
CA TYR A 79 5.09 5.97 -24.64
C TYR A 79 5.62 4.66 -25.25
N GLN A 80 5.91 3.65 -24.42
CA GLN A 80 6.43 2.35 -24.84
C GLN A 80 7.70 2.48 -25.71
N ASN A 81 8.54 3.47 -25.39
CA ASN A 81 9.78 3.77 -26.10
C ASN A 81 10.99 3.49 -25.19
N SER A 82 11.28 2.21 -25.00
CA SER A 82 12.41 1.74 -24.20
C SER A 82 13.76 2.25 -24.71
N HIS A 83 13.95 2.37 -26.04
CA HIS A 83 15.21 2.85 -26.60
C HIS A 83 15.52 4.29 -26.17
N HIS A 84 14.53 5.19 -26.27
CA HIS A 84 14.71 6.57 -25.84
C HIS A 84 14.86 6.67 -24.32
N ALA A 85 14.10 5.87 -23.55
CA ALA A 85 14.25 5.80 -22.10
C ALA A 85 15.67 5.39 -21.68
N LEU A 86 16.24 4.36 -22.31
CA LEU A 86 17.62 3.90 -22.02
C LEU A 86 18.66 4.96 -22.38
N LYS A 87 18.45 5.75 -23.45
CA LYS A 87 19.32 6.87 -23.79
C LYS A 87 19.31 7.94 -22.70
N LEU A 88 18.13 8.36 -22.25
CA LEU A 88 17.98 9.34 -21.17
C LEU A 88 18.63 8.86 -19.86
N LEU A 89 18.52 7.56 -19.55
CA LEU A 89 19.15 6.98 -18.36
C LEU A 89 20.68 6.94 -18.49
N SER A 90 21.22 6.69 -19.68
CA SER A 90 22.66 6.81 -19.95
C SER A 90 23.14 8.25 -19.72
N GLU A 91 22.42 9.24 -20.25
CA GLU A 91 22.74 10.66 -20.02
C GLU A 91 22.69 11.02 -18.52
N ALA A 92 21.77 10.42 -17.75
CA ALA A 92 21.71 10.61 -16.31
C ALA A 92 22.91 9.97 -15.58
N VAL A 93 23.38 8.80 -16.03
CA VAL A 93 24.58 8.15 -15.50
C VAL A 93 25.82 8.99 -15.77
N ASP A 94 25.93 9.62 -16.94
CA ASP A 94 27.07 10.46 -17.33
C ASP A 94 27.24 11.70 -16.44
N LEU A 95 26.16 12.14 -15.77
CA LEU A 95 26.19 13.21 -14.78
C LEU A 95 26.75 12.78 -13.41
N LYS A 96 27.07 11.48 -13.22
CA LYS A 96 27.74 10.90 -12.05
C LYS A 96 27.06 11.14 -10.70
N LEU A 97 25.76 11.41 -10.71
CA LEU A 97 24.95 11.59 -9.51
C LEU A 97 23.77 10.62 -9.54
N SER A 98 23.50 9.96 -8.41
CA SER A 98 22.40 9.01 -8.25
C SER A 98 22.36 7.93 -9.35
N SER A 99 23.52 7.53 -9.87
CA SER A 99 23.66 6.60 -10.99
C SER A 99 23.04 5.23 -10.69
N SER A 100 22.99 4.83 -9.42
CA SER A 100 22.38 3.55 -9.00
C SER A 100 20.91 3.47 -9.42
N VAL A 101 20.14 4.54 -9.20
CA VAL A 101 18.72 4.61 -9.58
C VAL A 101 18.56 4.51 -11.10
N SER A 102 19.42 5.17 -11.87
CA SER A 102 19.37 5.12 -13.34
C SER A 102 19.65 3.70 -13.87
N TYR A 103 20.62 3.00 -13.27
CA TYR A 103 20.88 1.59 -13.59
C TYR A 103 19.73 0.68 -13.15
N GLN A 104 19.09 0.94 -12.01
CA GLN A 104 17.92 0.16 -11.58
C GLN A 104 16.76 0.25 -12.58
N ILE A 105 16.42 1.46 -13.05
CA ILE A 105 15.36 1.65 -14.06
C ILE A 105 15.77 0.98 -15.38
N SER A 106 17.04 1.13 -15.78
CA SER A 106 17.63 0.48 -16.96
C SER A 106 17.49 -1.05 -16.92
N GLY A 107 17.82 -1.66 -15.78
CA GLY A 107 17.70 -3.10 -15.59
C GLY A 107 16.25 -3.59 -15.65
N GLN A 108 15.30 -2.83 -15.10
CA GLN A 108 13.86 -3.14 -15.21
C GLN A 108 13.38 -3.12 -16.66
N ILE A 109 13.73 -2.08 -17.44
CA ILE A 109 13.38 -1.99 -18.87
C ILE A 109 13.92 -3.22 -19.62
N ARG A 110 15.21 -3.54 -19.42
CA ARG A 110 15.84 -4.68 -20.12
C ARG A 110 15.26 -6.02 -19.68
N MET A 111 14.87 -6.17 -18.41
CA MET A 111 14.19 -7.37 -17.91
C MET A 111 12.84 -7.58 -18.60
N GLU A 112 12.03 -6.53 -18.74
CA GLU A 112 10.74 -6.60 -19.45
C GLU A 112 10.88 -6.89 -20.94
N GLU A 113 11.96 -6.40 -21.57
CA GLU A 113 12.33 -6.74 -22.94
C GLU A 113 12.89 -8.17 -23.10
N GLY A 114 13.04 -8.92 -22.00
CA GLY A 114 13.62 -10.27 -22.00
C GLY A 114 15.15 -10.29 -22.19
N LYS A 115 15.82 -9.15 -22.08
CA LYS A 115 17.28 -9.00 -22.16
C LYS A 115 17.94 -9.21 -20.79
N TYR A 116 17.76 -10.41 -20.23
CA TYR A 116 18.12 -10.71 -18.85
C TYR A 116 19.61 -10.53 -18.53
N GLU A 117 20.52 -10.89 -19.44
CA GLU A 117 21.96 -10.72 -19.18
C GLU A 117 22.36 -9.24 -19.06
N SER A 118 21.84 -8.39 -19.95
CA SER A 118 22.07 -6.95 -19.86
C SER A 118 21.41 -6.35 -18.61
N ALA A 119 20.23 -6.83 -18.23
CA ALA A 119 19.58 -6.41 -16.99
C ALA A 119 20.41 -6.79 -15.74
N LEU A 120 21.04 -7.97 -15.72
CA LEU A 120 21.94 -8.39 -14.63
C LEU A 120 23.17 -7.49 -14.53
N ILE A 121 23.74 -7.07 -15.68
CA ILE A 121 24.84 -6.10 -15.72
C ILE A 121 24.39 -4.78 -15.09
N ASP A 122 23.20 -4.28 -15.43
CA ASP A 122 22.67 -3.04 -14.83
C ASP A 122 22.45 -3.19 -13.32
N ALA A 123 21.92 -4.32 -12.85
CA ALA A 123 21.69 -4.57 -11.43
C ALA A 123 23.01 -4.61 -10.63
N ASP A 124 24.05 -5.24 -11.20
CA ASP A 124 25.40 -5.24 -10.62
C ASP A 124 26.02 -3.83 -10.62
N SER A 125 25.93 -3.10 -11.74
CA SER A 125 26.35 -1.70 -11.82
C SER A 125 25.63 -0.83 -10.80
N ALA A 126 24.32 -1.00 -10.63
CA ALA A 126 23.53 -0.29 -9.63
C ALA A 126 24.04 -0.55 -8.20
N GLY A 127 24.38 -1.80 -7.87
CA GLY A 127 24.93 -2.17 -6.57
C GLY A 127 26.32 -1.57 -6.33
N LYS A 128 27.18 -1.55 -7.35
CA LYS A 128 28.55 -1.00 -7.26
C LYS A 128 28.59 0.51 -7.04
N VAL A 129 27.64 1.25 -7.62
CA VAL A 129 27.60 2.72 -7.53
C VAL A 129 26.60 3.23 -6.48
N ALA A 130 25.96 2.33 -5.71
CA ALA A 130 25.06 2.71 -4.64
C ALA A 130 25.82 3.42 -3.52
N THR A 131 25.39 4.64 -3.18
CA THR A 131 25.95 5.43 -2.07
C THR A 131 25.09 5.40 -0.82
N ALA A 132 23.83 4.99 -0.94
CA ALA A 132 22.89 4.80 0.16
C ALA A 132 22.50 3.32 0.31
N ASP A 133 22.29 2.87 1.55
CA ASP A 133 21.90 1.49 1.84
C ASP A 133 20.62 1.08 1.10
N ILE A 134 19.66 1.99 0.98
CA ILE A 134 18.40 1.72 0.29
C ILE A 134 18.61 1.45 -1.21
N ASP A 135 19.58 2.11 -1.84
CA ASP A 135 19.89 1.90 -3.25
C ASP A 135 20.56 0.55 -3.45
N LEU A 136 21.46 0.16 -2.54
CA LEU A 136 22.08 -1.16 -2.54
C LEU A 136 21.05 -2.28 -2.34
N LEU A 137 20.10 -2.09 -1.42
CA LEU A 137 18.99 -3.04 -1.21
C LEU A 137 18.10 -3.14 -2.44
N ASN A 138 17.74 -2.03 -3.08
CA ASN A 138 16.94 -2.04 -4.30
C ASN A 138 17.68 -2.72 -5.48
N ALA A 139 18.98 -2.50 -5.63
CA ALA A 139 19.79 -3.19 -6.63
C ALA A 139 19.83 -4.71 -6.41
N ARG A 140 19.97 -5.15 -5.15
CA ARG A 140 19.91 -6.57 -4.77
C ARG A 140 18.55 -7.21 -5.04
N ILE A 141 17.47 -6.48 -4.75
CA ILE A 141 16.11 -6.92 -5.08
C ILE A 141 15.95 -7.05 -6.59
N LEU A 142 16.41 -6.06 -7.37
CA LEU A 142 16.37 -6.10 -8.83
C LEU A 142 17.15 -7.29 -9.40
N TYR A 143 18.35 -7.57 -8.89
CA TYR A 143 19.12 -8.76 -9.29
C TYR A 143 18.30 -10.05 -9.10
N ALA A 144 17.70 -10.22 -7.92
CA ALA A 144 16.90 -11.40 -7.63
C ALA A 144 15.63 -11.48 -8.50
N ASP A 145 15.02 -10.34 -8.81
CA ASP A 145 13.85 -10.22 -9.68
C ASP A 145 14.17 -10.67 -11.12
N ILE A 146 15.32 -10.22 -11.65
CA ILE A 146 15.81 -10.61 -12.97
C ILE A 146 16.09 -12.11 -13.02
N VAL A 147 16.75 -12.67 -12.00
CA VAL A 147 17.02 -14.10 -11.88
C VAL A 147 15.72 -14.92 -11.84
N TYR A 148 14.73 -14.46 -11.05
CA TYR A 148 13.41 -15.09 -10.97
C TYR A 148 12.74 -15.11 -12.36
N HIS A 149 12.61 -13.94 -13.02
CA HIS A 149 11.96 -13.84 -14.33
C HIS A 149 12.68 -14.65 -15.42
N LYS A 150 14.02 -14.64 -15.43
CA LYS A 150 14.84 -15.47 -16.32
C LYS A 150 14.49 -16.95 -16.16
N ASN A 151 14.33 -17.44 -14.93
CA ASN A 151 13.96 -18.83 -14.65
C ASN A 151 12.47 -19.13 -14.91
N VAL A 152 11.55 -18.17 -14.72
CA VAL A 152 10.15 -18.30 -15.16
C VAL A 152 10.07 -18.58 -16.66
N VAL A 153 10.84 -17.86 -17.48
CA VAL A 153 10.91 -18.11 -18.93
C VAL A 153 11.47 -19.49 -19.24
N ARG A 154 12.47 -19.96 -18.48
CA ARG A 154 13.02 -21.32 -18.64
C ARG A 154 11.95 -22.39 -18.37
N ILE A 155 11.20 -22.26 -17.27
CA ILE A 155 10.07 -23.15 -16.95
C ILE A 155 9.05 -23.18 -18.08
N LYS A 156 8.65 -22.00 -18.58
CA LYS A 156 7.67 -21.88 -19.69
C LYS A 156 8.16 -22.50 -21.00
N LYS A 157 9.48 -22.62 -21.19
CA LYS A 157 10.10 -23.25 -22.36
C LYS A 157 10.48 -24.73 -22.13
N GLY A 158 10.13 -25.31 -20.97
CA GLY A 158 10.54 -26.68 -20.63
C GLY A 158 12.05 -26.84 -20.40
N LEU A 159 12.77 -25.75 -20.13
CA LEU A 159 14.20 -25.77 -19.89
C LEU A 159 14.51 -25.99 -18.40
N GLN A 160 15.63 -26.64 -18.14
CA GLN A 160 16.16 -26.86 -16.79
C GLN A 160 16.40 -25.54 -16.05
N LEU A 161 16.16 -25.49 -14.74
CA LEU A 161 16.41 -24.31 -13.92
C LEU A 161 17.91 -24.00 -13.81
N ASN A 162 18.28 -22.74 -13.64
CA ASN A 162 19.63 -22.38 -13.20
C ASN A 162 19.67 -22.30 -11.67
N ASN A 163 19.93 -23.43 -11.02
CA ASN A 163 19.96 -23.52 -9.56
C ASN A 163 21.07 -22.66 -8.93
N ALA A 164 22.18 -22.40 -9.64
CA ALA A 164 23.26 -21.56 -9.12
C ALA A 164 22.80 -20.09 -9.01
N ASP A 165 22.17 -19.56 -10.06
CA ASP A 165 21.59 -18.21 -10.05
C ASP A 165 20.51 -18.09 -8.97
N LEU A 166 19.59 -19.07 -8.92
CA LEU A 166 18.49 -19.08 -7.94
C LEU A 166 19.00 -19.14 -6.49
N ASN A 167 20.02 -19.96 -6.20
CA ASN A 167 20.64 -20.02 -4.88
C ASN A 167 21.28 -18.69 -4.49
N SER A 168 21.95 -18.03 -5.43
CA SER A 168 22.57 -16.72 -5.23
C SER A 168 21.52 -15.62 -4.99
N ALA A 169 20.44 -15.63 -5.75
CA ALA A 169 19.30 -14.73 -5.57
C ALA A 169 18.60 -14.97 -4.23
N SER A 170 18.36 -16.22 -3.84
CA SER A 170 17.80 -16.59 -2.53
C SER A 170 18.66 -16.07 -1.38
N ALA A 171 19.98 -16.31 -1.40
CA ALA A 171 20.90 -15.81 -0.38
C ALA A 171 20.93 -14.27 -0.31
N THR A 172 20.84 -13.62 -1.47
CA THR A 172 20.76 -12.16 -1.57
C THR A 172 19.48 -11.62 -0.95
N LEU A 173 18.33 -12.23 -1.23
CA LEU A 173 17.04 -11.84 -0.67
C LEU A 173 16.98 -12.04 0.85
N LYS A 174 17.57 -13.11 1.38
CA LYS A 174 17.66 -13.32 2.84
C LYS A 174 18.39 -12.16 3.51
N LYS A 175 19.53 -11.72 2.97
CA LYS A 175 20.25 -10.54 3.48
C LYS A 175 19.44 -9.25 3.39
N VAL A 176 18.65 -9.08 2.32
CA VAL A 176 17.72 -7.95 2.20
C VAL A 176 16.66 -8.02 3.30
N LEU A 177 16.08 -9.18 3.53
CA LEU A 177 15.00 -9.38 4.50
C LEU A 177 15.49 -9.39 5.95
N GLU A 178 16.76 -9.68 6.22
CA GLU A 178 17.38 -9.44 7.54
C GLU A 178 17.36 -7.94 7.90
N GLN A 179 17.53 -7.06 6.91
CA GLN A 179 17.54 -5.60 7.11
C GLN A 179 16.15 -4.98 7.01
N GLN A 180 15.29 -5.52 6.13
CA GLN A 180 13.92 -5.06 5.93
C GLN A 180 12.93 -6.23 5.93
N PRO A 181 12.66 -6.85 7.10
CA PRO A 181 11.69 -7.92 7.22
C PRO A 181 10.32 -7.53 6.65
N GLY A 182 9.69 -8.46 5.94
CA GLY A 182 8.37 -8.25 5.35
C GLY A 182 8.35 -7.40 4.09
N LYS A 183 9.49 -6.85 3.62
CA LYS A 183 9.54 -6.06 2.38
C LYS A 183 8.86 -6.84 1.26
N GLN A 184 7.70 -6.33 0.83
CA GLN A 184 6.72 -7.11 0.07
C GLN A 184 7.33 -7.79 -1.17
N HIS A 185 7.98 -7.01 -2.05
CA HIS A 185 8.59 -7.53 -3.29
C HIS A 185 9.70 -8.55 -3.03
N ALA A 186 10.59 -8.27 -2.08
CA ALA A 186 11.69 -9.17 -1.74
C ALA A 186 11.17 -10.51 -1.16
N THR A 187 10.12 -10.44 -0.34
CA THR A 187 9.50 -11.61 0.26
C THR A 187 8.79 -12.47 -0.78
N GLU A 188 8.06 -11.84 -1.71
CA GLU A 188 7.39 -12.53 -2.83
C GLU A 188 8.41 -13.25 -3.73
N LEU A 189 9.50 -12.57 -4.08
CA LEU A 189 10.58 -13.20 -4.85
C LEU A 189 11.19 -14.39 -4.10
N LEU A 190 11.38 -14.28 -2.78
CA LEU A 190 11.91 -15.39 -1.98
C LEU A 190 10.95 -16.58 -1.98
N ILE A 191 9.64 -16.36 -1.88
CA ILE A 191 8.62 -17.41 -2.00
C ILE A 191 8.75 -18.12 -3.36
N GLY A 192 8.75 -17.36 -4.46
CA GLY A 192 8.85 -17.92 -5.81
C GLY A 192 10.14 -18.71 -6.05
N ILE A 193 11.28 -18.16 -5.65
CA ILE A 193 12.59 -18.82 -5.77
C ILE A 193 12.67 -20.06 -4.89
N SER A 194 12.11 -20.01 -3.68
CA SER A 194 12.09 -21.16 -2.76
C SER A 194 11.25 -22.31 -3.28
N LEU A 195 10.14 -22.02 -3.99
CA LEU A 195 9.35 -23.03 -4.70
C LEU A 195 10.17 -23.72 -5.80
N MET A 196 10.87 -22.94 -6.64
CA MET A 196 11.72 -23.47 -7.71
C MET A 196 12.87 -24.33 -7.17
N LEU A 197 13.47 -23.90 -6.05
CA LEU A 197 14.57 -24.61 -5.40
C LEU A 197 14.12 -25.71 -4.44
N ARG A 198 12.81 -25.89 -4.23
CA ARG A 198 12.25 -26.80 -3.23
C ARG A 198 12.79 -26.54 -1.80
N LYS A 199 13.06 -25.27 -1.46
CA LYS A 199 13.53 -24.84 -0.12
C LYS A 199 12.35 -24.52 0.79
N TRP A 200 11.74 -25.56 1.34
CA TRP A 200 10.50 -25.44 2.11
C TRP A 200 10.57 -24.55 3.36
N PRO A 201 11.66 -24.57 4.17
CA PRO A 201 11.79 -23.64 5.28
C PRO A 201 11.81 -22.17 4.85
N ASP A 202 12.46 -21.87 3.72
CA ASP A 202 12.53 -20.52 3.16
C ASP A 202 11.18 -20.06 2.61
N LEU A 203 10.42 -20.99 1.99
CA LEU A 203 9.04 -20.75 1.59
C LEU A 203 8.19 -20.33 2.80
N MET A 204 8.20 -21.11 3.88
CA MET A 204 7.39 -20.80 5.07
C MET A 204 7.83 -19.51 5.76
N SER A 205 9.13 -19.26 5.85
CA SER A 205 9.67 -17.98 6.33
C SER A 205 9.18 -16.81 5.47
N GLY A 206 9.18 -16.97 4.14
CA GLY A 206 8.62 -16.02 3.20
C GLY A 206 7.14 -15.76 3.44
N ILE A 207 6.31 -16.80 3.60
CA ILE A 207 4.87 -16.64 3.88
C ILE A 207 4.63 -15.88 5.20
N LYS A 208 5.36 -16.24 6.27
CA LYS A 208 5.27 -15.55 7.56
C LYS A 208 5.65 -14.08 7.45
N SER A 209 6.78 -13.80 6.80
CA SER A 209 7.27 -12.44 6.54
C SER A 209 6.24 -11.64 5.72
N TYR A 210 5.64 -12.26 4.70
CA TYR A 210 4.73 -11.59 3.79
C TYR A 210 3.46 -11.11 4.48
N TYR A 211 2.91 -11.93 5.38
CA TYR A 211 1.68 -11.64 6.11
C TYR A 211 1.91 -11.11 7.53
N PHE A 212 3.17 -10.86 7.90
CA PHE A 212 3.57 -10.45 9.26
C PHE A 212 3.09 -11.41 10.35
N ILE A 213 3.13 -12.72 10.07
CA ILE A 213 2.76 -13.77 11.03
C ILE A 213 3.92 -13.94 12.01
N THR A 214 3.79 -13.31 13.18
CA THR A 214 4.72 -13.47 14.32
C THR A 214 4.25 -14.57 15.28
N ASP A 215 2.95 -14.85 15.30
CA ASP A 215 2.31 -15.88 16.12
C ASP A 215 1.20 -16.55 15.33
N GLU A 216 1.31 -17.87 15.17
CA GLU A 216 0.41 -18.67 14.33
C GLU A 216 -1.02 -18.73 14.90
N ARG A 217 -1.20 -18.43 16.20
CA ARG A 217 -2.52 -18.41 16.85
C ARG A 217 -3.40 -17.24 16.40
N TYR A 218 -2.81 -16.19 15.83
CA TYR A 218 -3.50 -14.97 15.41
C TYR A 218 -3.53 -14.81 13.88
N ILE A 219 -3.29 -15.87 13.12
CA ILE A 219 -3.43 -15.85 11.67
C ILE A 219 -4.89 -15.54 11.33
N ASN A 220 -5.11 -14.59 10.40
CA ASN A 220 -6.45 -14.25 9.97
C ASN A 220 -7.17 -15.50 9.41
N PRO A 221 -8.46 -15.73 9.73
CA PRO A 221 -9.21 -16.87 9.21
C PRO A 221 -9.21 -17.01 7.69
N ALA A 222 -9.11 -15.91 6.94
CA ALA A 222 -9.00 -15.90 5.48
C ALA A 222 -7.73 -16.63 4.97
N LEU A 223 -6.71 -16.77 5.82
CA LEU A 223 -5.42 -17.39 5.49
C LEU A 223 -5.13 -18.66 6.32
N GLY A 224 -5.80 -18.87 7.45
CA GLY A 224 -5.50 -19.95 8.42
C GLY A 224 -5.43 -21.33 7.78
N ARG A 225 -6.48 -21.74 7.06
CA ARG A 225 -6.53 -23.05 6.37
C ARG A 225 -5.38 -23.23 5.37
N ALA A 226 -5.07 -22.17 4.60
CA ALA A 226 -4.02 -22.21 3.61
C ALA A 226 -2.65 -22.39 4.27
N TYR A 227 -2.41 -21.65 5.36
CA TYR A 227 -1.20 -21.73 6.16
C TYR A 227 -1.00 -23.13 6.75
N GLU A 228 -2.01 -23.67 7.44
CA GLU A 228 -1.98 -25.01 8.03
C GLU A 228 -1.67 -26.08 6.98
N LYS A 229 -2.32 -25.99 5.81
CA LYS A 229 -2.10 -26.93 4.71
C LYS A 229 -0.69 -26.83 4.15
N MET A 230 -0.15 -25.62 3.96
CA MET A 230 1.24 -25.43 3.53
C MET A 230 2.22 -25.99 4.57
N ASP A 231 2.04 -25.66 5.85
CA ASP A 231 2.91 -26.09 6.94
C ASP A 231 2.97 -27.63 7.05
N GLN A 232 1.81 -28.30 6.96
CA GLN A 232 1.74 -29.76 6.95
C GLN A 232 2.50 -30.38 5.77
N VAL A 233 2.35 -29.82 4.56
CA VAL A 233 3.06 -30.32 3.36
C VAL A 233 4.57 -30.09 3.49
N VAL A 234 4.98 -28.88 3.90
CA VAL A 234 6.38 -28.51 4.06
C VAL A 234 7.09 -29.36 5.12
N LYS A 235 6.43 -29.68 6.24
CA LYS A 235 6.98 -30.56 7.28
C LYS A 235 7.28 -31.96 6.76
N LYS A 236 6.41 -32.52 5.91
CA LYS A 236 6.67 -33.82 5.25
C LYS A 236 7.84 -33.76 4.28
N GLY A 237 7.97 -32.65 3.55
CA GLY A 237 9.06 -32.42 2.59
C GLY A 237 10.41 -32.07 3.23
N SER A 238 10.46 -31.83 4.54
CA SER A 238 11.70 -31.42 5.23
C SER A 238 12.78 -32.52 5.27
N GLY A 239 12.48 -33.72 4.74
CA GLY A 239 13.42 -34.83 4.56
C GLY A 239 13.66 -35.27 3.09
N GLY A 240 13.16 -34.55 2.08
CA GLY A 240 13.35 -34.94 0.67
C GLY A 240 12.35 -34.36 -0.33
N GLU A 241 12.18 -35.04 -1.47
CA GLU A 241 11.20 -34.66 -2.49
C GLU A 241 9.76 -34.89 -2.01
N LEU A 242 8.86 -33.96 -2.32
CA LEU A 242 7.43 -34.15 -2.11
C LEU A 242 6.89 -35.15 -3.16
N ASN A 243 6.00 -36.05 -2.74
CA ASN A 243 5.25 -36.86 -3.70
C ASN A 243 4.22 -35.99 -4.44
N LEU A 244 3.70 -36.48 -5.58
CA LEU A 244 2.76 -35.75 -6.42
C LEU A 244 1.50 -35.27 -5.68
N SER A 245 1.01 -36.03 -4.69
CA SER A 245 -0.16 -35.65 -3.90
C SER A 245 0.14 -34.48 -2.97
N ASP A 246 1.31 -34.48 -2.32
CA ASP A 246 1.75 -33.38 -1.47
C ASP A 246 2.08 -32.14 -2.31
N GLU A 247 2.69 -32.29 -3.49
CA GLU A 247 2.91 -31.19 -4.43
C GLU A 247 1.59 -30.56 -4.92
N ARG A 248 0.60 -31.38 -5.25
CA ARG A 248 -0.77 -30.93 -5.57
C ARG A 248 -1.37 -30.14 -4.40
N ASN A 249 -1.21 -30.64 -3.17
CA ASN A 249 -1.69 -29.95 -1.98
C ASN A 249 -0.98 -28.61 -1.76
N LEU A 250 0.31 -28.51 -2.07
CA LEU A 250 1.07 -27.26 -2.02
C LEU A 250 0.52 -26.25 -3.02
N ILE A 251 0.24 -26.65 -4.27
CA ILE A 251 -0.36 -25.77 -5.29
C ILE A 251 -1.70 -25.21 -4.79
N ILE A 252 -2.55 -26.07 -4.25
CA ILE A 252 -3.84 -25.66 -3.69
C ILE A 252 -3.62 -24.69 -2.54
N ALA A 253 -2.74 -25.00 -1.60
CA ALA A 253 -2.50 -24.18 -0.42
C ALA A 253 -1.92 -22.79 -0.79
N LEU A 254 -1.03 -22.73 -1.79
CA LEU A 254 -0.55 -21.45 -2.35
C LEU A 254 -1.70 -20.63 -2.94
N SER A 255 -2.63 -21.26 -3.68
CA SER A 255 -3.79 -20.56 -4.24
C SER A 255 -4.77 -20.07 -3.16
N GLU A 256 -4.98 -20.87 -2.11
CA GLU A 256 -5.81 -20.50 -0.97
C GLU A 256 -5.19 -19.32 -0.21
N ALA A 257 -3.84 -19.29 -0.12
CA ALA A 257 -3.03 -18.17 0.35
C ALA A 257 -2.85 -17.06 -0.72
N LYS A 258 -3.66 -17.04 -1.77
CA LYS A 258 -3.73 -15.97 -2.79
C LYS A 258 -2.48 -15.78 -3.65
N PHE A 259 -1.57 -16.75 -3.65
CA PHE A 259 -0.37 -16.80 -4.49
C PHE A 259 -0.65 -17.54 -5.81
N PHE A 260 -1.70 -17.12 -6.54
CA PHE A 260 -2.15 -17.78 -7.79
C PHE A 260 -1.08 -17.85 -8.88
N GLU A 261 -0.24 -16.82 -9.02
CA GLU A 261 0.88 -16.82 -9.96
C GLU A 261 1.86 -17.96 -9.63
N TYR A 262 2.29 -18.05 -8.38
CA TYR A 262 3.25 -19.05 -7.93
C TYR A 262 2.65 -20.47 -7.91
N ALA A 263 1.38 -20.61 -7.53
CA ALA A 263 0.64 -21.86 -7.64
C ALA A 263 0.64 -22.38 -9.09
N SER A 264 0.34 -21.49 -10.04
CA SER A 264 0.32 -21.82 -11.48
C SER A 264 1.70 -22.12 -12.04
N LEU A 265 2.71 -21.35 -11.62
CA LEU A 265 4.09 -21.54 -12.02
C LEU A 265 4.64 -22.88 -11.53
N TYR A 266 4.35 -23.23 -10.26
CA TYR A 266 4.77 -24.51 -9.69
C TYR A 266 4.05 -25.67 -10.38
N ALA A 267 2.74 -25.56 -10.64
CA ALA A 267 2.00 -26.54 -11.44
C ALA A 267 2.60 -26.76 -12.84
N LEU A 268 2.99 -25.67 -13.53
CA LEU A 268 3.66 -25.75 -14.82
C LEU A 268 5.03 -26.42 -14.72
N HIS A 269 5.83 -26.05 -13.71
CA HIS A 269 7.12 -26.67 -13.45
C HIS A 269 7.02 -28.18 -13.29
N LEU A 270 6.03 -28.68 -12.54
CA LEU A 270 5.76 -30.11 -12.37
C LEU A 270 5.21 -30.77 -13.63
N SER A 271 4.37 -30.08 -14.40
CA SER A 271 3.77 -30.62 -15.63
C SER A 271 4.82 -31.00 -16.67
N ASN A 272 5.93 -30.28 -16.72
CA ASN A 272 7.08 -30.60 -17.57
C ASN A 272 7.72 -31.95 -17.22
N TYR A 273 7.51 -32.45 -16.00
CA TYR A 273 7.95 -33.78 -15.55
C TYR A 273 6.83 -34.84 -15.60
N ALA A 274 5.56 -34.41 -15.58
CA ALA A 274 4.38 -35.27 -15.44
C ALA A 274 3.53 -35.40 -16.73
N ASN A 275 4.11 -35.20 -17.91
CA ASN A 275 3.43 -35.35 -19.22
C ASN A 275 2.08 -34.61 -19.34
N GLY A 276 1.94 -33.44 -18.70
CA GLY A 276 0.74 -32.59 -18.79
C GLY A 276 -0.49 -33.05 -17.99
N GLN A 277 -0.40 -34.10 -17.16
CA GLN A 277 -1.53 -34.62 -16.37
C GLN A 277 -2.15 -33.62 -15.38
N LEU A 278 -1.43 -32.57 -14.99
CA LEU A 278 -1.93 -31.58 -14.03
C LEU A 278 -2.97 -30.61 -14.62
N TYR A 279 -3.04 -30.46 -15.94
CA TYR A 279 -4.02 -29.57 -16.58
C TYR A 279 -5.44 -30.15 -16.61
N SER A 280 -5.57 -31.47 -16.55
CA SER A 280 -6.86 -32.17 -16.47
C SER A 280 -7.32 -32.40 -15.02
N ASP A 281 -6.52 -32.03 -14.02
CA ASP A 281 -6.92 -32.14 -12.62
C ASP A 281 -8.05 -31.15 -12.31
N PRO A 282 -9.24 -31.63 -11.88
CA PRO A 282 -10.40 -30.77 -11.63
C PRO A 282 -10.19 -29.78 -10.47
N LEU A 283 -9.23 -30.04 -9.56
CA LEU A 283 -8.88 -29.10 -8.49
C LEU A 283 -7.87 -28.03 -8.93
N LEU A 284 -6.99 -28.34 -9.88
CA LEU A 284 -5.94 -27.41 -10.33
C LEU A 284 -6.37 -26.58 -11.53
N SER A 285 -7.17 -27.15 -12.44
CA SER A 285 -7.63 -26.47 -13.64
C SER A 285 -8.29 -25.09 -13.36
N PRO A 286 -9.18 -24.94 -12.34
CA PRO A 286 -9.72 -23.63 -11.99
C PRO A 286 -8.67 -22.60 -11.57
N ILE A 287 -7.63 -23.01 -10.85
CA ILE A 287 -6.52 -22.14 -10.39
C ILE A 287 -5.75 -21.62 -11.61
N LEU A 288 -5.44 -22.51 -12.57
CA LEU A 288 -4.72 -22.16 -13.80
C LEU A 288 -5.53 -21.25 -14.71
N HIS A 289 -6.82 -21.55 -14.90
CA HIS A 289 -7.73 -20.69 -15.67
C HIS A 289 -7.88 -19.31 -15.04
N TYR A 290 -7.99 -19.25 -13.71
CA TYR A 290 -8.09 -18.00 -12.99
C TYR A 290 -6.81 -17.15 -13.12
N ASN A 291 -5.63 -17.76 -12.95
CA ASN A 291 -4.36 -17.05 -13.17
C ASN A 291 -4.20 -16.57 -14.62
N SER A 292 -4.68 -17.35 -15.61
CA SER A 292 -4.74 -16.90 -17.00
C SER A 292 -5.63 -15.67 -17.17
N PHE A 293 -6.78 -15.63 -16.50
CA PHE A 293 -7.65 -14.46 -16.47
C PHE A 293 -6.94 -13.25 -15.85
N VAL A 294 -6.28 -13.40 -14.70
CA VAL A 294 -5.50 -12.32 -14.06
C VAL A 294 -4.47 -11.74 -15.01
N ASN A 295 -3.67 -12.59 -15.67
CA ASN A 295 -2.67 -12.14 -16.65
C ASN A 295 -3.29 -11.41 -17.85
N LYS A 296 -4.48 -11.83 -18.31
CA LYS A 296 -5.21 -11.12 -19.37
C LYS A 296 -5.67 -9.74 -18.91
N ILE A 297 -6.14 -9.58 -17.68
CA ILE A 297 -6.53 -8.27 -17.14
C ILE A 297 -5.31 -7.34 -17.11
N THR A 298 -4.16 -7.80 -16.64
CA THR A 298 -2.90 -7.04 -16.68
C THR A 298 -2.56 -6.59 -18.10
N ALA A 299 -2.64 -7.49 -19.08
CA ALA A 299 -2.37 -7.16 -20.48
C ALA A 299 -3.38 -6.14 -21.05
N ILE A 300 -4.65 -6.21 -20.67
CA ILE A 300 -5.68 -5.23 -21.05
C ILE A 300 -5.33 -3.85 -20.48
N ASN A 301 -4.95 -3.76 -19.21
CA ASN A 301 -4.56 -2.50 -18.57
C ASN A 301 -3.32 -1.90 -19.22
N ASN A 302 -2.27 -2.71 -19.45
CA ASN A 302 -1.04 -2.27 -20.11
C ASN A 302 -1.25 -1.79 -21.55
N ARG A 303 -2.38 -2.16 -22.18
CA ARG A 303 -2.80 -1.64 -23.50
C ARG A 303 -3.60 -0.34 -23.40
N PHE A 304 -4.56 -0.27 -22.48
CA PHE A 304 -5.49 0.88 -22.41
C PHE A 304 -4.92 2.06 -21.63
N TYR A 305 -4.29 1.80 -20.49
CA TYR A 305 -3.90 2.86 -19.56
C TYR A 305 -2.84 3.82 -20.14
N PRO A 306 -1.84 3.38 -20.92
CA PRO A 306 -0.96 4.31 -21.63
C PRO A 306 -1.70 5.25 -22.59
N GLU A 307 -2.76 4.77 -23.26
CA GLU A 307 -3.55 5.63 -24.14
C GLU A 307 -4.37 6.66 -23.36
N ILE A 308 -4.93 6.27 -22.21
CA ILE A 308 -5.65 7.19 -21.31
C ILE A 308 -4.68 8.27 -20.81
N ALA A 309 -3.47 7.89 -20.41
CA ALA A 309 -2.40 8.80 -20.00
C ALA A 309 -2.00 9.81 -21.09
N LYS A 310 -2.06 9.38 -22.36
CA LYS A 310 -1.84 10.24 -23.53
C LYS A 310 -3.06 11.09 -23.92
N GLY A 311 -4.15 11.05 -23.15
CA GLY A 311 -5.33 11.88 -23.34
C GLY A 311 -6.47 11.22 -24.10
N ARG A 312 -6.46 9.89 -24.26
CA ARG A 312 -7.61 9.18 -24.87
C ARG A 312 -8.86 9.36 -24.01
N ILE A 313 -9.90 9.91 -24.63
CA ILE A 313 -11.25 10.03 -24.07
C ILE A 313 -12.17 8.92 -24.61
N ASN A 314 -13.35 8.76 -23.98
CA ASN A 314 -14.42 7.84 -24.43
C ASN A 314 -13.98 6.36 -24.58
N TYR A 315 -13.08 5.89 -23.72
CA TYR A 315 -12.55 4.53 -23.78
C TYR A 315 -13.39 3.51 -23.00
N ASP A 316 -14.27 3.96 -22.11
CA ASP A 316 -15.01 3.17 -21.11
C ASP A 316 -15.68 1.93 -21.72
N SER A 317 -16.45 2.12 -22.80
CA SER A 317 -17.17 1.03 -23.48
C SER A 317 -16.22 -0.03 -24.07
N ALA A 318 -15.13 0.42 -24.70
CA ALA A 318 -14.14 -0.48 -25.28
C ALA A 318 -13.35 -1.25 -24.21
N TYR A 319 -12.99 -0.57 -23.12
CA TYR A 319 -12.33 -1.16 -21.97
C TYR A 319 -13.24 -2.20 -21.30
N HIS A 320 -14.46 -1.81 -20.93
CA HIS A 320 -15.48 -2.68 -20.32
C HIS A 320 -15.76 -3.92 -21.18
N LYS A 321 -15.95 -3.76 -22.49
CA LYS A 321 -16.16 -4.88 -23.42
C LYS A 321 -14.98 -5.87 -23.42
N THR A 322 -13.75 -5.36 -23.37
CA THR A 322 -12.55 -6.21 -23.37
C THR A 322 -12.42 -6.99 -22.06
N ILE A 323 -12.64 -6.34 -20.92
CA ILE A 323 -12.69 -7.00 -19.60
C ILE A 323 -13.78 -8.07 -19.57
N ASN A 324 -14.99 -7.74 -20.01
CA ASN A 324 -16.11 -8.68 -20.04
C ASN A 324 -15.88 -9.88 -20.97
N THR A 325 -15.07 -9.71 -22.01
CA THR A 325 -14.70 -10.84 -22.89
C THR A 325 -13.79 -11.82 -22.15
N ALA A 326 -12.80 -11.32 -21.41
CA ALA A 326 -11.95 -12.15 -20.57
C ALA A 326 -12.74 -12.84 -19.43
N ALA A 327 -13.67 -12.11 -18.80
CA ALA A 327 -14.53 -12.65 -17.74
C ALA A 327 -15.46 -13.76 -18.26
N LYS A 328 -16.09 -13.57 -19.42
CA LYS A 328 -16.90 -14.62 -20.08
C LYS A 328 -16.09 -15.87 -20.40
N GLN A 329 -14.85 -15.70 -20.83
CA GLN A 329 -13.99 -16.84 -21.11
C GLN A 329 -13.71 -17.64 -19.82
N LEU A 330 -13.35 -16.96 -18.72
CA LEU A 330 -13.17 -17.62 -17.43
C LEU A 330 -14.46 -18.30 -16.96
N TRP A 331 -15.61 -17.64 -17.08
CA TRP A 331 -16.92 -18.20 -16.71
C TRP A 331 -17.18 -19.57 -17.35
N VAL A 332 -16.97 -19.68 -18.66
CA VAL A 332 -17.09 -20.96 -19.39
C VAL A 332 -16.04 -21.97 -18.94
N GLN A 333 -14.80 -21.53 -18.74
CA GLN A 333 -13.68 -22.38 -18.26
C GLN A 333 -13.88 -22.92 -16.83
N LEU A 334 -14.73 -22.27 -16.03
CA LEU A 334 -15.14 -22.75 -14.70
C LEU A 334 -16.34 -23.71 -14.75
N GLY A 335 -16.85 -24.01 -15.94
CA GLY A 335 -17.93 -24.98 -16.17
C GLY A 335 -19.34 -24.40 -16.16
N HIS A 336 -19.49 -23.08 -16.07
CA HIS A 336 -20.80 -22.43 -16.14
C HIS A 336 -21.36 -22.48 -17.57
N ARG A 337 -22.58 -23.00 -17.73
CA ARG A 337 -23.29 -23.16 -19.01
C ARG A 337 -24.41 -22.14 -19.20
N GLU A 338 -24.85 -21.55 -18.10
CA GLU A 338 -25.83 -20.49 -18.06
C GLU A 338 -25.29 -19.19 -18.67
N LYS A 339 -26.22 -18.30 -19.04
CA LYS A 339 -25.89 -16.99 -19.60
C LYS A 339 -25.04 -16.19 -18.61
N TYR A 340 -23.89 -15.71 -19.07
CA TYR A 340 -23.02 -14.82 -18.30
C TYR A 340 -23.75 -13.57 -17.80
N ILE A 341 -23.63 -13.31 -16.51
CA ILE A 341 -24.08 -12.08 -15.84
C ILE A 341 -22.90 -11.55 -15.00
N GLU A 342 -22.50 -10.31 -15.23
CA GLU A 342 -21.32 -9.70 -14.59
C GLU A 342 -21.38 -9.76 -13.05
N ALA A 343 -22.52 -9.46 -12.45
CA ALA A 343 -22.71 -9.57 -11.00
C ALA A 343 -22.56 -11.01 -10.48
N ALA A 344 -23.01 -12.01 -11.25
CA ALA A 344 -22.85 -13.42 -10.89
C ALA A 344 -21.39 -13.86 -11.02
N PHE A 345 -20.68 -13.37 -12.04
CA PHE A 345 -19.25 -13.59 -12.22
C PHE A 345 -18.42 -13.05 -11.04
N PHE A 346 -18.66 -11.80 -10.62
CA PHE A 346 -17.96 -11.22 -9.47
C PHE A 346 -18.24 -11.97 -8.17
N LYS A 347 -19.48 -12.43 -7.97
CA LYS A 347 -19.83 -13.31 -6.83
C LYS A 347 -19.06 -14.64 -6.89
N GLU A 348 -19.00 -15.26 -8.06
CA GLU A 348 -18.30 -16.53 -8.26
C GLU A 348 -16.81 -16.42 -7.95
N ILE A 349 -16.10 -15.44 -8.52
CA ILE A 349 -14.66 -15.30 -8.27
C ILE A 349 -14.35 -14.86 -6.84
N LYS A 350 -15.26 -14.13 -6.19
CA LYS A 350 -15.16 -13.85 -4.75
C LYS A 350 -15.27 -15.11 -3.93
N GLN A 351 -16.26 -15.95 -4.19
CA GLN A 351 -16.49 -17.19 -3.44
C GLN A 351 -15.38 -18.23 -3.69
N ARG A 352 -14.98 -18.41 -4.96
CA ARG A 352 -14.03 -19.46 -5.34
C ARG A 352 -12.58 -19.08 -5.12
N PHE A 353 -12.21 -17.83 -5.38
CA PHE A 353 -10.80 -17.39 -5.36
C PHE A 353 -10.51 -16.38 -4.23
N GLY A 354 -11.53 -15.89 -3.54
CA GLY A 354 -11.39 -14.83 -2.55
C GLY A 354 -11.06 -13.50 -3.19
N ALA A 355 -11.57 -13.22 -4.39
CA ALA A 355 -11.24 -12.01 -5.13
C ALA A 355 -12.37 -10.97 -5.06
N ASP A 356 -12.03 -9.74 -4.69
CA ASP A 356 -13.00 -8.67 -4.44
C ASP A 356 -12.55 -7.33 -5.04
N GLY A 357 -13.52 -6.48 -5.33
CA GLY A 357 -13.30 -5.21 -6.01
C GLY A 357 -14.48 -4.79 -6.88
N TYR A 358 -14.22 -3.85 -7.79
CA TYR A 358 -15.24 -3.29 -8.66
C TYR A 358 -14.68 -2.89 -10.03
N ILE A 359 -15.60 -2.70 -10.97
CA ILE A 359 -15.37 -2.00 -12.22
C ILE A 359 -16.24 -0.74 -12.24
N GLY A 360 -15.63 0.42 -12.42
CA GLY A 360 -16.33 1.70 -12.21
C GLY A 360 -15.41 2.90 -12.38
N THR A 361 -15.87 4.06 -11.95
CA THR A 361 -15.13 5.31 -12.11
C THR A 361 -14.43 5.70 -10.81
N THR A 362 -13.12 5.91 -10.89
CA THR A 362 -12.28 6.43 -9.80
C THR A 362 -11.62 7.73 -10.26
N VAL A 363 -11.85 8.83 -9.56
CA VAL A 363 -11.32 10.18 -9.92
C VAL A 363 -11.56 10.52 -11.41
N ASN A 364 -12.79 10.29 -11.89
CA ASN A 364 -13.20 10.50 -13.28
C ASN A 364 -12.59 9.53 -14.32
N TYR A 365 -11.87 8.49 -13.91
CA TYR A 365 -11.36 7.45 -14.81
C TYR A 365 -12.09 6.13 -14.62
N TYR A 366 -12.72 5.63 -15.69
CA TYR A 366 -13.32 4.31 -15.70
C TYR A 366 -12.24 3.23 -15.70
N SER A 367 -12.23 2.37 -14.69
CA SER A 367 -11.18 1.39 -14.49
C SER A 367 -11.68 0.21 -13.66
N MET A 368 -10.82 -0.79 -13.49
CA MET A 368 -11.09 -1.95 -12.64
C MET A 368 -10.11 -1.93 -11.47
N LEU A 369 -10.64 -2.01 -10.25
CA LEU A 369 -9.85 -2.15 -9.04
C LEU A 369 -10.23 -3.48 -8.39
N PHE A 370 -9.28 -4.40 -8.33
CA PHE A 370 -9.57 -5.78 -7.95
C PHE A 370 -8.35 -6.42 -7.29
N GLY A 371 -8.56 -7.18 -6.21
CA GLY A 371 -7.51 -7.88 -5.49
C GLY A 371 -8.04 -9.10 -4.75
N HIS A 372 -7.19 -9.72 -3.95
CA HIS A 372 -7.52 -10.89 -3.17
C HIS A 372 -7.70 -10.53 -1.70
N ILE A 373 -8.80 -10.99 -1.11
CA ILE A 373 -9.09 -10.93 0.32
C ILE A 373 -8.01 -11.71 1.07
N VAL A 374 -7.27 -10.99 1.90
CA VAL A 374 -6.26 -11.53 2.83
C VAL A 374 -6.65 -11.33 4.29
N HIS A 375 -7.71 -10.54 4.53
CA HIS A 375 -8.35 -10.35 5.82
C HIS A 375 -9.84 -10.13 5.58
N ASP A 376 -10.70 -10.83 6.32
CA ASP A 376 -12.14 -10.61 6.31
C ASP A 376 -12.68 -10.87 7.72
N GLU A 377 -13.17 -9.83 8.38
CA GLU A 377 -13.73 -9.95 9.71
C GLU A 377 -15.01 -9.14 9.86
N MET A 378 -15.98 -9.73 10.57
CA MET A 378 -17.09 -8.97 11.13
C MET A 378 -16.70 -8.57 12.54
N LYS A 379 -16.64 -7.26 12.80
CA LYS A 379 -16.31 -6.71 14.10
C LYS A 379 -17.51 -6.00 14.71
N THR A 380 -17.82 -6.34 15.95
CA THR A 380 -18.79 -5.57 16.74
C THR A 380 -18.06 -4.39 17.38
N ILE A 381 -18.39 -3.19 16.93
CA ILE A 381 -17.89 -1.94 17.48
C ILE A 381 -18.79 -1.52 18.63
N LYS A 382 -18.19 -1.24 19.79
CA LYS A 382 -18.92 -0.77 20.97
C LYS A 382 -18.42 0.61 21.37
N GLN A 383 -19.28 1.62 21.30
CA GLN A 383 -18.98 2.98 21.74
C GLN A 383 -20.11 3.50 22.62
N TYR A 384 -19.76 3.91 23.84
CA TYR A 384 -20.71 4.45 24.81
C TYR A 384 -21.95 3.59 25.10
N GLY A 385 -21.85 2.26 24.94
CA GLY A 385 -22.96 1.33 25.17
C GLY A 385 -23.83 1.04 23.94
N TYR A 386 -23.55 1.69 22.81
CA TYR A 386 -24.12 1.36 21.51
C TYR A 386 -23.25 0.34 20.79
N GLU A 387 -23.87 -0.53 20.00
CA GLU A 387 -23.18 -1.59 19.27
C GLU A 387 -23.53 -1.57 17.78
N ALA A 388 -22.52 -1.56 16.92
CA ALA A 388 -22.70 -1.71 15.48
C ALA A 388 -21.83 -2.84 14.94
N ASN A 389 -22.38 -3.64 14.03
CA ASN A 389 -21.61 -4.66 13.32
C ASN A 389 -21.01 -4.07 12.05
N PHE A 390 -19.69 -4.17 11.93
CA PHE A 390 -18.94 -3.57 10.85
C PHE A 390 -18.04 -4.62 10.20
N ARG A 391 -18.12 -4.77 8.88
CA ARG A 391 -17.25 -5.69 8.15
C ARG A 391 -15.97 -4.98 7.73
N TYR A 392 -14.82 -5.54 8.07
CA TYR A 392 -13.52 -5.09 7.59
C TYR A 392 -12.90 -6.15 6.70
N VAL A 393 -12.56 -5.73 5.48
CA VAL A 393 -11.89 -6.55 4.48
C VAL A 393 -10.57 -5.88 4.12
N ALA A 394 -9.47 -6.62 4.17
CA ALA A 394 -8.22 -6.18 3.54
C ALA A 394 -7.98 -7.00 2.28
N ILE A 395 -7.77 -6.31 1.16
CA ILE A 395 -7.34 -6.90 -0.09
C ILE A 395 -5.85 -6.62 -0.34
N ASP A 396 -5.16 -7.59 -0.92
CA ASP A 396 -3.79 -7.48 -1.39
C ASP A 396 -3.67 -8.17 -2.75
N ARG A 397 -2.45 -8.29 -3.30
CA ARG A 397 -2.19 -9.02 -4.56
C ARG A 397 -3.14 -8.54 -5.67
N LEU A 398 -3.16 -7.23 -5.88
CA LEU A 398 -4.06 -6.56 -6.82
C LEU A 398 -3.93 -7.20 -8.20
N ILE A 399 -5.06 -7.69 -8.72
CA ILE A 399 -5.22 -8.21 -10.08
C ILE A 399 -5.28 -7.06 -11.06
N SER A 400 -5.95 -5.99 -10.67
CA SER A 400 -6.04 -4.74 -11.41
C SER A 400 -5.92 -3.60 -10.43
N GLN A 401 -4.98 -2.71 -10.69
CA GLN A 401 -4.99 -1.37 -10.13
C GLN A 401 -5.95 -0.54 -10.96
N ASP A 402 -6.70 0.36 -10.33
CA ASP A 402 -7.40 1.40 -11.07
C ASP A 402 -6.39 2.26 -11.85
N TYR A 403 -6.87 3.02 -12.83
CA TYR A 403 -5.99 3.82 -13.67
C TYR A 403 -5.15 4.83 -12.88
N THR A 404 -5.69 5.45 -11.84
CA THR A 404 -4.98 6.50 -11.10
C THR A 404 -3.87 5.95 -10.22
N SER A 405 -4.09 4.75 -9.66
CA SER A 405 -3.07 3.95 -8.98
C SER A 405 -2.01 3.42 -9.94
N TRP A 406 -2.39 2.88 -11.11
CA TRP A 406 -1.43 2.43 -12.13
C TRP A 406 -0.56 3.58 -12.65
N TYR A 407 -1.16 4.74 -12.88
CA TYR A 407 -0.46 5.94 -13.34
C TYR A 407 0.53 6.46 -12.29
N GLY A 408 0.30 6.17 -11.00
CA GLY A 408 1.14 6.60 -9.89
C GLY A 408 0.90 8.04 -9.43
N ALA A 409 -0.24 8.62 -9.79
CA ALA A 409 -0.65 9.95 -9.32
C ALA A 409 -1.30 9.89 -7.93
N THR A 410 -2.07 8.83 -7.67
CA THR A 410 -2.77 8.59 -6.41
C THR A 410 -2.57 7.14 -6.01
N ASN A 411 -2.74 6.81 -4.73
CA ASN A 411 -2.95 5.42 -4.32
C ASN A 411 -4.36 5.32 -3.72
N VAL A 412 -5.25 4.59 -4.37
CA VAL A 412 -6.54 4.25 -3.76
C VAL A 412 -6.25 3.40 -2.53
N GLY A 413 -6.64 3.90 -1.36
CA GLY A 413 -6.43 3.21 -0.09
C GLY A 413 -7.52 2.18 0.18
N GLY A 414 -8.72 2.40 -0.34
CA GLY A 414 -9.85 1.50 -0.11
C GLY A 414 -11.18 2.13 -0.50
N TRP A 415 -12.25 1.41 -0.24
CA TRP A 415 -13.62 1.88 -0.41
C TRP A 415 -14.52 1.32 0.68
N GLY A 416 -15.61 2.01 0.99
CA GLY A 416 -16.55 1.55 1.99
C GLY A 416 -18.00 1.90 1.67
N ASN A 417 -18.89 1.32 2.48
CA ASN A 417 -20.29 1.66 2.64
C ASN A 417 -20.65 1.58 4.13
N ASP A 418 -21.92 1.83 4.46
CA ASP A 418 -22.45 1.92 5.84
C ASP A 418 -22.08 0.74 6.77
N SER A 419 -21.78 -0.44 6.22
CA SER A 419 -21.50 -1.63 7.04
C SER A 419 -20.24 -2.39 6.63
N THR A 420 -19.46 -1.87 5.68
CA THR A 420 -18.27 -2.55 5.17
C THR A 420 -17.20 -1.55 4.75
N ILE A 421 -15.95 -1.78 5.17
CA ILE A 421 -14.77 -1.19 4.54
C ILE A 421 -13.91 -2.26 3.92
N VAL A 422 -13.44 -1.94 2.72
CA VAL A 422 -12.40 -2.67 2.01
C VAL A 422 -11.16 -1.80 1.95
N GLN A 423 -10.05 -2.29 2.49
CA GLN A 423 -8.75 -1.65 2.49
C GLN A 423 -7.80 -2.34 1.52
N ILE A 424 -7.05 -1.57 0.75
CA ILE A 424 -5.91 -2.06 -0.04
C ILE A 424 -4.69 -2.08 0.87
N ARG A 425 -4.33 -3.27 1.35
CA ARG A 425 -3.25 -3.49 2.32
C ARG A 425 -1.97 -2.74 1.92
N LYS A 426 -1.54 -2.86 0.67
CA LYS A 426 -0.31 -2.24 0.15
C LYS A 426 -0.26 -0.72 0.33
N ALA A 427 -1.40 -0.03 0.23
CA ALA A 427 -1.45 1.42 0.39
C ALA A 427 -1.11 1.87 1.83
N TYR A 428 -1.27 0.98 2.81
CA TYR A 428 -1.06 1.25 4.24
C TYR A 428 0.24 0.68 4.78
N LEU A 429 1.04 -0.01 3.95
CA LEU A 429 2.34 -0.54 4.39
C LEU A 429 3.43 0.54 4.41
N SER A 430 3.31 1.60 3.63
CA SER A 430 4.35 2.62 3.46
C SER A 430 4.73 3.30 4.78
N ASP A 431 3.74 3.69 5.58
CA ASP A 431 3.95 4.42 6.83
C ASP A 431 4.62 3.55 7.94
N PRO A 432 4.16 2.32 8.24
CA PRO A 432 4.88 1.42 9.14
C PRO A 432 6.35 1.18 8.75
N TYR A 433 6.63 0.96 7.46
CA TYR A 433 8.02 0.80 6.98
C TYR A 433 8.83 2.08 7.12
N GLN A 434 8.23 3.22 6.85
CA GLN A 434 8.90 4.51 7.00
C GLN A 434 9.28 4.76 8.46
N ARG A 435 8.37 4.48 9.40
CA ARG A 435 8.62 4.59 10.84
C ARG A 435 9.72 3.63 11.29
N LEU A 436 9.71 2.39 10.82
CA LEU A 436 10.78 1.43 11.13
C LEU A 436 12.13 1.98 10.66
N ASN A 437 12.21 2.49 9.43
CA ASN A 437 13.44 3.07 8.88
C ASN A 437 13.97 4.27 9.71
N TRP A 438 13.09 5.10 10.29
CA TRP A 438 13.54 6.19 11.18
C TRP A 438 14.25 5.67 12.43
N LEU A 439 13.95 4.45 12.86
CA LEU A 439 14.50 3.86 14.08
C LEU A 439 15.78 3.06 13.81
N ILE A 440 15.85 2.38 12.66
CA ILE A 440 16.90 1.40 12.37
C ILE A 440 17.98 1.91 11.40
N ASN A 441 17.70 2.95 10.60
CA ASN A 441 18.65 3.54 9.67
C ASN A 441 19.15 4.90 10.19
N VAL A 442 20.46 5.02 10.44
CA VAL A 442 21.07 6.24 11.00
C VAL A 442 20.85 7.46 10.09
N GLY A 443 20.98 7.30 8.78
CA GLY A 443 20.77 8.39 7.81
C GLY A 443 19.33 8.87 7.79
N GLU A 444 18.36 7.95 7.75
CA GLU A 444 16.93 8.30 7.79
C GLU A 444 16.53 8.93 9.14
N LYS A 445 17.09 8.45 10.25
CA LYS A 445 16.91 9.06 11.57
C LYS A 445 17.42 10.51 11.58
N GLN A 446 18.63 10.76 11.09
CA GLN A 446 19.21 12.10 11.04
C GLN A 446 18.39 13.05 10.13
N LYS A 447 17.97 12.58 8.95
CA LYS A 447 17.07 13.34 8.06
C LYS A 447 15.75 13.68 8.74
N MET A 448 15.14 12.71 9.43
CA MET A 448 13.89 12.92 10.17
C MET A 448 14.07 13.95 11.30
N MET A 449 15.15 13.84 12.08
CA MET A 449 15.44 14.79 13.16
C MET A 449 15.69 16.22 12.66
N LYS A 450 16.45 16.37 11.58
CA LYS A 450 16.65 17.66 10.93
C LYS A 450 15.31 18.23 10.42
N ARG A 451 14.49 17.41 9.78
CA ARG A 451 13.15 17.81 9.31
C ARG A 451 12.25 18.25 10.45
N ILE A 452 12.24 17.52 11.56
CA ILE A 452 11.49 17.90 12.77
C ILE A 452 11.94 19.26 13.26
N GLN A 453 13.24 19.47 13.46
CA GLN A 453 13.78 20.76 13.93
C GLN A 453 13.42 21.93 13.00
N GLU A 454 13.61 21.77 11.70
CA GLU A 454 13.33 22.80 10.70
C GLU A 454 11.82 23.14 10.65
N THR A 455 10.97 22.13 10.76
CA THR A 455 9.52 22.29 10.66
C THR A 455 8.94 22.84 11.97
N GLU A 456 9.37 22.35 13.14
CA GLU A 456 8.95 22.89 14.45
C GLU A 456 9.30 24.38 14.60
N ARG A 457 10.44 24.82 14.06
CA ARG A 457 10.80 26.25 14.04
C ARG A 457 9.80 27.07 13.23
N LYS A 458 9.35 26.56 12.08
CA LYS A 458 8.32 27.21 11.26
C LYS A 458 6.96 27.18 11.95
N ASP A 459 6.62 26.05 12.57
CA ASP A 459 5.36 25.91 13.32
C ASP A 459 5.30 26.90 14.47
N SER A 460 6.39 27.10 15.21
CA SER A 460 6.44 28.06 16.31
C SER A 460 6.08 29.48 15.87
N LEU A 461 6.59 29.90 14.71
CA LEU A 461 6.27 31.21 14.13
C LEU A 461 4.81 31.29 13.65
N ARG A 462 4.32 30.24 12.98
CA ARG A 462 2.95 30.19 12.45
C ARG A 462 1.91 30.11 13.56
N CYS A 463 2.12 29.23 14.54
CA CYS A 463 1.21 29.04 15.68
C CYS A 463 1.21 30.25 16.62
N ALA A 464 2.25 31.09 16.59
CA ALA A 464 2.23 32.38 17.30
C ALA A 464 1.34 33.41 16.61
N GLN A 465 1.10 33.29 15.30
CA GLN A 465 0.20 34.18 14.54
C GLN A 465 -1.25 33.70 14.61
N ASP A 466 -1.46 32.39 14.56
CA ASP A 466 -2.75 31.74 14.73
C ASP A 466 -2.56 30.43 15.49
N GLU A 467 -3.01 30.43 16.75
CA GLU A 467 -2.83 29.33 17.69
C GLU A 467 -3.58 28.03 17.32
N TYR A 468 -4.44 28.08 16.30
CA TYR A 468 -5.19 26.93 15.78
C TYR A 468 -4.58 26.31 14.53
N LEU A 469 -3.49 26.89 13.99
CA LEU A 469 -2.78 26.30 12.87
C LEU A 469 -2.11 24.99 13.27
N GLU A 470 -2.13 24.02 12.36
CA GLU A 470 -1.53 22.70 12.55
C GLU A 470 0.00 22.77 12.67
N PRO A 471 0.59 22.33 13.81
CA PRO A 471 2.04 22.22 13.97
C PRO A 471 2.57 20.91 13.37
N SER A 472 2.82 20.90 12.06
CA SER A 472 3.22 19.70 11.31
C SER A 472 4.55 19.06 11.75
N GLY A 473 5.51 19.86 12.21
CA GLY A 473 6.78 19.43 12.79
C GLY A 473 6.60 18.79 14.17
N LEU A 474 5.74 19.36 15.02
CA LEU A 474 5.36 18.71 16.29
C LEU A 474 4.66 17.37 16.04
N ALA A 475 3.79 17.30 15.02
CA ALA A 475 3.14 16.05 14.62
C ALA A 475 4.17 14.97 14.28
N LEU A 476 5.20 15.31 13.49
CA LEU A 476 6.29 14.40 13.16
C LEU A 476 7.09 13.98 14.40
N LYS A 477 7.36 14.90 15.32
CA LYS A 477 8.05 14.61 16.57
C LYS A 477 7.27 13.63 17.45
N ILE A 478 5.96 13.84 17.61
CA ILE A 478 5.08 12.92 18.34
C ILE A 478 5.09 11.55 17.64
N LYS A 479 4.90 11.47 16.32
CA LYS A 479 4.98 10.19 15.57
C LYS A 479 6.29 9.44 15.83
N PHE A 480 7.43 10.14 15.76
CA PHE A 480 8.73 9.54 15.97
C PHE A 480 8.90 9.02 17.40
N LYS A 481 8.42 9.78 18.39
CA LYS A 481 8.43 9.37 19.79
C LYS A 481 7.56 8.12 20.03
N GLU A 482 6.31 8.13 19.57
CA GLU A 482 5.40 6.99 19.72
C GLU A 482 5.94 5.74 19.00
N ALA A 483 6.53 5.89 17.82
CA ALA A 483 7.23 4.79 17.14
C ALA A 483 8.39 4.23 17.99
N THR A 484 9.17 5.11 18.63
CA THR A 484 10.24 4.67 19.54
C THR A 484 9.69 3.89 20.73
N GLU A 485 8.61 4.37 21.35
CA GLU A 485 7.95 3.71 22.49
C GLU A 485 7.40 2.33 22.13
N ILE A 486 6.78 2.18 20.94
CA ILE A 486 6.32 0.86 20.43
C ILE A 486 7.51 -0.09 20.28
N MET A 487 8.58 0.36 19.62
CA MET A 487 9.78 -0.45 19.40
C MET A 487 10.41 -0.89 20.73
N ASP A 488 10.52 0.01 21.69
CA ASP A 488 11.12 -0.30 23.00
C ASP A 488 10.23 -1.20 23.85
N SER A 489 8.90 -1.10 23.73
CA SER A 489 7.96 -2.05 24.34
C SER A 489 8.14 -3.46 23.77
N LEU A 490 8.20 -3.59 22.43
CA LEU A 490 8.38 -4.88 21.77
C LEU A 490 9.74 -5.51 22.08
N LYS A 491 10.83 -4.74 22.19
CA LYS A 491 12.14 -5.26 22.60
C LYS A 491 12.10 -5.95 23.96
N LYS A 492 11.28 -5.46 24.90
CA LYS A 492 11.13 -6.06 26.25
C LYS A 492 10.49 -7.44 26.23
N THR A 493 9.86 -7.84 25.12
CA THR A 493 9.26 -9.17 24.96
C THR A 493 10.25 -10.25 24.54
N GLY A 494 11.52 -9.90 24.30
CA GLY A 494 12.59 -10.86 24.00
C GLY A 494 12.60 -11.41 22.56
N LEU A 495 11.91 -10.73 21.64
CA LEU A 495 11.91 -11.09 20.21
C LEU A 495 13.31 -10.93 19.61
N ASP A 496 13.67 -11.82 18.69
CA ASP A 496 14.87 -11.64 17.87
C ASP A 496 14.71 -10.45 16.91
N HIS A 497 15.79 -10.08 16.22
CA HIS A 497 15.81 -8.91 15.34
C HIS A 497 14.72 -8.94 14.25
N THR A 498 14.55 -10.08 13.59
CA THR A 498 13.61 -10.23 12.48
C THR A 498 12.17 -10.23 13.00
N GLN A 499 11.91 -10.97 14.07
CA GLN A 499 10.62 -11.04 14.73
C GLN A 499 10.21 -9.67 15.30
N LEU A 500 11.15 -8.93 15.88
CA LEU A 500 10.93 -7.59 16.43
C LEU A 500 10.43 -6.62 15.35
N TYR A 501 11.04 -6.62 14.17
CA TYR A 501 10.65 -5.71 13.10
C TYR A 501 9.32 -6.08 12.46
N LEU A 502 9.03 -7.39 12.28
CA LEU A 502 7.72 -7.84 11.85
C LEU A 502 6.64 -7.46 12.86
N ALA A 503 6.90 -7.66 14.16
CA ALA A 503 5.98 -7.26 15.23
C ALA A 503 5.77 -5.74 15.27
N PHE A 504 6.82 -4.95 15.03
CA PHE A 504 6.73 -3.50 14.95
C PHE A 504 5.81 -3.04 13.80
N ILE A 505 5.96 -3.63 12.61
CA ILE A 505 5.11 -3.32 11.45
C ILE A 505 3.67 -3.73 11.72
N ALA A 506 3.46 -4.95 12.23
CA ALA A 506 2.14 -5.47 12.56
C ALA A 506 1.43 -4.60 13.61
N GLU A 507 2.14 -4.16 14.66
CA GLU A 507 1.58 -3.33 15.71
C GLU A 507 1.21 -1.92 15.22
N ASN A 508 2.05 -1.30 14.39
CA ASN A 508 1.70 -0.02 13.76
C ASN A 508 0.46 -0.13 12.87
N MET A 509 0.35 -1.22 12.09
CA MET A 509 -0.84 -1.48 11.28
C MET A 509 -2.08 -1.71 12.16
N ARG A 510 -1.96 -2.52 13.22
CA ARG A 510 -3.04 -2.81 14.16
C ARG A 510 -3.57 -1.52 14.79
N LEU A 511 -2.68 -0.67 15.29
CA LEU A 511 -3.03 0.63 15.89
C LEU A 511 -3.71 1.56 14.90
N SER A 512 -3.22 1.61 13.64
CA SER A 512 -3.86 2.41 12.60
C SER A 512 -5.26 1.91 12.28
N VAL A 513 -5.47 0.61 12.07
CA VAL A 513 -6.79 0.03 11.78
C VAL A 513 -7.73 0.23 12.98
N GLU A 514 -7.23 0.08 14.20
CA GLU A 514 -8.00 0.31 15.42
C GLU A 514 -8.59 1.72 15.47
N SER A 515 -7.77 2.75 15.23
CA SER A 515 -8.24 4.13 15.28
C SER A 515 -9.04 4.51 14.02
N THR A 516 -8.47 4.33 12.83
CA THR A 516 -9.04 4.93 11.60
C THR A 516 -10.13 4.09 10.96
N ILE A 517 -10.25 2.81 11.29
CA ILE A 517 -11.33 1.96 10.77
C ILE A 517 -12.31 1.66 11.89
N PHE A 518 -11.88 1.00 12.95
CA PHE A 518 -12.84 0.51 13.96
C PHE A 518 -13.44 1.63 14.80
N ALA A 519 -12.64 2.61 15.23
CA ALA A 519 -13.16 3.72 16.01
C ALA A 519 -13.85 4.79 15.14
N HIS A 520 -13.21 5.21 14.04
CA HIS A 520 -13.76 6.22 13.14
C HIS A 520 -15.03 5.74 12.42
N GLU A 521 -14.91 4.69 11.62
CA GLU A 521 -15.97 4.25 10.70
C GLU A 521 -17.06 3.51 11.49
N GLY A 522 -16.67 2.88 12.60
CA GLY A 522 -17.61 2.38 13.59
C GLY A 522 -18.46 3.46 14.24
N ARG A 523 -17.94 4.70 14.39
CA ARG A 523 -18.76 5.83 14.86
C ARG A 523 -19.80 6.22 13.83
N HIS A 524 -19.42 6.32 12.55
CA HIS A 524 -20.39 6.57 11.47
C HIS A 524 -21.50 5.51 11.46
N ALA A 525 -21.13 4.23 11.60
CA ALA A 525 -22.09 3.13 11.66
C ALA A 525 -23.05 3.23 12.86
N ILE A 526 -22.54 3.59 14.05
CA ILE A 526 -23.38 3.81 15.24
C ILE A 526 -24.34 4.99 15.05
N ASP A 527 -23.84 6.12 14.55
CA ASP A 527 -24.65 7.32 14.35
C ASP A 527 -25.76 7.07 13.29
N GLN A 528 -25.44 6.35 12.22
CA GLN A 528 -26.42 5.95 11.20
C GLN A 528 -27.48 4.97 11.73
N LEU A 529 -27.08 4.03 12.59
CA LEU A 529 -27.96 2.98 13.10
C LEU A 529 -28.93 3.51 14.16
N TYR A 530 -28.43 4.30 15.12
CA TYR A 530 -29.20 4.72 16.30
C TYR A 530 -29.74 6.15 16.21
N PHE A 531 -29.12 7.01 15.40
CA PHE A 531 -29.43 8.43 15.31
C PHE A 531 -29.73 8.86 13.87
N LYS A 532 -30.35 7.98 13.07
CA LYS A 532 -30.55 8.15 11.63
C LYS A 532 -31.07 9.53 11.20
N GLU A 533 -32.09 10.06 11.88
CA GLU A 533 -32.67 11.36 11.55
C GLU A 533 -31.72 12.53 11.85
N GLU A 534 -31.04 12.48 12.99
CA GLU A 534 -30.04 13.48 13.38
C GLU A 534 -28.83 13.40 12.44
N PHE A 535 -28.34 12.19 12.19
CA PHE A 535 -27.26 11.92 11.25
C PHE A 535 -27.59 12.49 9.87
N ALA A 536 -28.78 12.23 9.33
CA ALA A 536 -29.20 12.74 8.02
C ALA A 536 -29.22 14.28 7.93
N LYS A 537 -29.49 14.98 9.04
CA LYS A 537 -29.51 16.46 9.11
C LYS A 537 -28.14 17.05 9.45
N MET A 538 -27.22 16.25 9.97
CA MET A 538 -25.87 16.65 10.35
C MET A 538 -25.03 17.01 9.12
N SER A 539 -24.24 18.08 9.23
CA SER A 539 -23.26 18.40 8.20
C SER A 539 -22.16 17.34 8.16
N ASP A 540 -21.57 17.11 6.99
CA ASP A 540 -20.54 16.09 6.85
C ASP A 540 -19.31 16.38 7.73
N ASP A 541 -18.92 17.64 7.90
CA ASP A 541 -17.80 18.00 8.79
C ASP A 541 -18.11 17.74 10.28
N GLU A 542 -19.38 17.80 10.70
CA GLU A 542 -19.80 17.42 12.06
C GLU A 542 -19.80 15.90 12.23
N ARG A 543 -20.24 15.14 11.23
CA ARG A 543 -20.13 13.66 11.21
C ARG A 543 -18.67 13.25 11.36
N GLU A 544 -17.80 13.86 10.56
CA GLU A 544 -16.36 13.64 10.60
C GLU A 544 -15.74 14.02 11.94
N LEU A 545 -16.13 15.16 12.54
CA LEU A 545 -15.63 15.56 13.85
C LEU A 545 -15.95 14.52 14.93
N ARG A 546 -17.18 13.99 14.96
CA ARG A 546 -17.58 12.94 15.92
C ARG A 546 -16.78 11.64 15.72
N ALA A 547 -16.51 11.28 14.47
CA ALA A 547 -15.65 10.16 14.16
C ALA A 547 -14.19 10.40 14.58
N LYS A 548 -13.63 11.60 14.37
CA LYS A 548 -12.29 12.00 14.86
C LYS A 548 -12.16 11.96 16.38
N LEU A 549 -13.19 12.41 17.10
CA LEU A 549 -13.24 12.26 18.56
C LEU A 549 -13.16 10.77 18.94
N SER A 550 -13.91 9.93 18.25
CA SER A 550 -13.92 8.48 18.50
C SER A 550 -12.55 7.83 18.23
N GLU A 551 -11.82 8.25 17.19
CA GLU A 551 -10.44 7.79 16.92
C GLU A 551 -9.54 7.93 18.15
N VAL A 552 -9.58 9.07 18.82
CA VAL A 552 -8.75 9.34 20.01
C VAL A 552 -9.31 8.65 21.26
N ILE A 553 -10.63 8.59 21.39
CA ILE A 553 -11.31 8.05 22.58
C ILE A 553 -11.18 6.55 22.67
N PHE A 554 -11.22 5.82 21.55
CA PHE A 554 -11.25 4.36 21.53
C PHE A 554 -9.92 3.73 21.09
N SER A 555 -8.93 4.52 20.69
CA SER A 555 -7.59 3.99 20.40
C SER A 555 -6.83 3.58 21.68
N SER A 556 -6.12 2.46 21.61
CA SER A 556 -5.13 2.07 22.62
C SER A 556 -3.92 3.02 22.68
N ASN A 557 -3.63 3.79 21.62
CA ASN A 557 -2.64 4.87 21.61
C ASN A 557 -3.24 6.20 21.06
N PRO A 558 -3.80 7.06 21.93
CA PRO A 558 -4.37 8.36 21.55
C PRO A 558 -3.42 9.31 20.80
N LYS A 559 -2.15 9.40 21.19
CA LYS A 559 -1.16 10.27 20.50
C LYS A 559 -0.88 9.80 19.07
N LEU A 560 -0.79 8.49 18.87
CA LEU A 560 -0.59 7.93 17.55
C LEU A 560 -1.83 8.09 16.67
N ALA A 561 -3.03 7.86 17.23
CA ALA A 561 -4.30 8.10 16.52
C ALA A 561 -4.41 9.56 16.08
N LEU A 562 -4.16 10.50 17.01
CA LEU A 562 -4.16 11.93 16.75
C LEU A 562 -3.24 12.29 15.57
N THR A 563 -2.01 11.80 15.57
CA THR A 563 -1.07 12.11 14.49
C THR A 563 -1.31 11.31 13.21
N GLY A 564 -2.03 10.20 13.27
CA GLY A 564 -2.31 9.35 12.11
C GLY A 564 -3.23 10.00 11.09
N SER A 565 -4.25 10.72 11.56
CA SER A 565 -5.41 11.10 10.74
C SER A 565 -5.99 12.50 11.06
N ILE A 566 -5.41 13.21 12.03
CA ILE A 566 -5.87 14.54 12.44
C ILE A 566 -4.73 15.55 12.38
N LEU A 567 -3.66 15.33 13.15
CA LEU A 567 -2.51 16.22 13.26
C LEU A 567 -1.40 15.80 12.29
N GLY A 568 -1.04 16.71 11.39
CA GLY A 568 -0.09 16.49 10.29
C GLY A 568 -0.74 15.90 9.03
N SER A 569 -2.08 15.83 8.99
CA SER A 569 -2.87 15.39 7.84
C SER A 569 -3.32 16.58 6.96
N GLY A 570 -3.08 17.81 7.42
CA GLY A 570 -3.47 19.04 6.75
C GLY A 570 -4.86 19.53 7.16
N LEU A 571 -5.04 20.85 7.09
CA LEU A 571 -6.28 21.57 7.40
C LEU A 571 -6.94 22.05 6.11
N ASN A 572 -7.25 21.12 5.19
CA ASN A 572 -7.88 21.52 3.93
C ASN A 572 -9.37 21.83 4.14
N ASP A 573 -9.69 23.11 4.26
CA ASP A 573 -11.08 23.61 4.40
C ASP A 573 -11.96 23.32 3.17
N GLU A 574 -11.42 22.79 2.07
CA GLU A 574 -12.21 22.30 0.93
C GLU A 574 -12.75 20.88 1.16
N THR A 575 -12.29 20.18 2.21
CA THR A 575 -12.66 18.79 2.52
C THR A 575 -13.34 18.70 3.89
N ASN A 576 -14.30 17.77 4.04
CA ASN A 576 -14.99 17.56 5.32
C ASN A 576 -14.04 17.08 6.42
N HIS A 577 -13.09 16.20 6.11
CA HIS A 577 -12.05 15.80 7.07
C HIS A 577 -11.16 16.98 7.50
N GLY A 578 -10.74 17.84 6.57
CA GLY A 578 -9.90 19.00 6.90
C GLY A 578 -10.63 19.99 7.81
N LYS A 579 -11.90 20.28 7.54
CA LYS A 579 -12.76 21.10 8.43
C LYS A 579 -12.91 20.47 9.81
N ALA A 580 -13.17 19.17 9.88
CA ALA A 580 -13.28 18.44 11.14
C ALA A 580 -11.97 18.49 11.95
N ASN A 581 -10.82 18.30 11.29
CA ASN A 581 -9.50 18.42 11.92
C ASN A 581 -9.29 19.83 12.49
N SER A 582 -9.58 20.88 11.72
CA SER A 582 -9.50 22.27 12.18
C SER A 582 -10.37 22.52 13.43
N ARG A 583 -11.59 21.99 13.45
CA ARG A 583 -12.50 22.10 14.61
C ARG A 583 -11.97 21.32 15.81
N TYR A 584 -11.39 20.14 15.61
CA TYR A 584 -10.83 19.36 16.69
C TYR A 584 -9.58 20.00 17.30
N LEU A 585 -8.72 20.64 16.51
CA LEU A 585 -7.59 21.41 17.04
C LEU A 585 -8.03 22.58 17.94
N LYS A 586 -9.14 23.25 17.59
CA LYS A 586 -9.74 24.29 18.46
C LYS A 586 -10.20 23.72 19.81
N ILE A 587 -10.87 22.56 19.79
CA ILE A 587 -11.27 21.84 21.02
C ILE A 587 -10.06 21.57 21.91
N ILE A 588 -8.95 21.09 21.33
CA ILE A 588 -7.71 20.83 22.06
C ILE A 588 -7.16 22.12 22.70
N VAL A 589 -7.04 23.20 21.93
CA VAL A 589 -6.52 24.49 22.42
C VAL A 589 -7.37 25.03 23.56
N ASP A 590 -8.68 25.07 23.38
CA ASP A 590 -9.60 25.61 24.37
C ASP A 590 -9.58 24.79 25.66
N TRP A 591 -9.50 23.45 25.54
CA TRP A 591 -9.33 22.57 26.68
C TRP A 591 -8.00 22.84 27.41
N MET A 592 -6.88 22.94 26.69
CA MET A 592 -5.58 23.24 27.30
C MET A 592 -5.58 24.59 28.03
N LYS A 593 -6.29 25.59 27.50
CA LYS A 593 -6.44 26.90 28.15
C LYS A 593 -7.26 26.83 29.44
N GLN A 594 -8.29 25.99 29.49
CA GLN A 594 -9.15 25.82 30.67
C GLN A 594 -8.46 24.96 31.74
N HIS A 595 -7.65 24.00 31.34
CA HIS A 595 -7.01 23.02 32.22
C HIS A 595 -5.51 23.27 32.44
N ARG A 596 -5.05 24.53 32.36
CA ARG A 596 -3.61 24.89 32.48
C ARG A 596 -2.93 24.29 33.71
N ASN A 597 -3.62 24.29 34.84
CA ASN A 597 -3.11 23.79 36.12
C ASN A 597 -2.99 22.25 36.16
N GLU A 598 -3.67 21.54 35.26
CA GLU A 598 -3.59 20.07 35.12
C GLU A 598 -2.44 19.64 34.20
N ILE A 599 -1.87 20.57 33.41
CA ILE A 599 -0.85 20.25 32.40
C ILE A 599 0.54 20.54 32.97
N ARG A 600 1.27 19.48 33.29
CA ARG A 600 2.61 19.58 33.86
C ARG A 600 3.57 20.28 32.90
N LYS A 601 4.29 21.30 33.40
CA LYS A 601 5.29 22.11 32.67
C LYS A 601 4.71 22.95 31.51
N LEU A 602 3.40 23.23 31.51
CA LEU A 602 2.82 24.13 30.52
C LEU A 602 3.39 25.54 30.67
N ASN A 603 3.85 26.13 29.57
CA ASN A 603 4.31 27.50 29.48
C ASN A 603 3.21 28.37 28.85
N PRO A 604 2.59 29.30 29.58
CA PRO A 604 1.51 30.14 29.04
C PRO A 604 1.98 31.14 27.97
N SER A 605 3.29 31.38 27.86
CA SER A 605 3.87 32.29 26.86
C SER A 605 4.14 31.62 25.51
N MET A 606 3.88 30.31 25.38
CA MET A 606 3.99 29.56 24.12
C MET A 606 2.61 29.19 23.57
N PRO A 607 2.44 29.10 22.23
CA PRO A 607 1.20 28.61 21.64
C PRO A 607 0.81 27.24 22.21
N MET A 608 -0.48 27.04 22.51
CA MET A 608 -0.96 25.82 23.19
C MET A 608 -0.72 24.57 22.34
N LEU A 609 -1.03 24.60 21.03
CA LEU A 609 -0.80 23.46 20.14
C LEU A 609 0.68 23.07 20.05
N MET A 610 1.62 24.01 20.17
CA MET A 610 3.05 23.70 20.19
C MET A 610 3.48 22.89 21.43
N GLN A 611 2.62 22.81 22.44
CA GLN A 611 2.85 22.11 23.70
C GLN A 611 1.97 20.86 23.85
N LEU A 612 1.31 20.44 22.76
CA LEU A 612 0.39 19.31 22.75
C LEU A 612 1.02 18.00 23.24
N GLU A 613 2.32 17.81 23.01
CA GLU A 613 3.05 16.62 23.48
C GLU A 613 3.07 16.47 25.02
N LEU A 614 2.82 17.55 25.76
CA LEU A 614 2.71 17.56 27.23
C LEU A 614 1.45 16.86 27.74
N LEU A 615 0.40 16.75 26.92
CA LEU A 615 -0.80 16.02 27.31
C LEU A 615 -0.50 14.53 27.44
N THR A 616 -1.05 13.88 28.47
CA THR A 616 -1.03 12.41 28.56
C THR A 616 -2.09 11.80 27.63
N ASN A 617 -1.98 10.49 27.37
CA ASN A 617 -2.99 9.76 26.61
C ASN A 617 -4.36 9.82 27.32
N GLU A 618 -4.40 9.81 28.65
CA GLU A 618 -5.62 9.99 29.44
C GLU A 618 -6.20 11.40 29.30
N GLN A 619 -5.37 12.44 29.28
CA GLN A 619 -5.83 13.81 29.07
C GLN A 619 -6.43 14.00 27.66
N LEU A 620 -5.78 13.46 26.63
CA LEU A 620 -6.32 13.44 25.25
C LEU A 620 -7.65 12.68 25.15
N ARG A 621 -7.79 11.57 25.89
CA ARG A 621 -9.05 10.84 25.97
C ARG A 621 -10.12 11.65 26.70
N LYS A 622 -9.79 12.24 27.84
CA LYS A 622 -10.68 13.06 28.68
C LYS A 622 -11.24 14.25 27.91
N LEU A 623 -10.38 15.02 27.22
CA LEU A 623 -10.84 16.17 26.45
C LEU A 623 -11.77 15.77 25.30
N SER A 624 -11.46 14.65 24.63
CA SER A 624 -12.28 14.15 23.52
C SER A 624 -13.66 13.68 24.02
N ILE A 625 -13.70 12.96 25.15
CA ILE A 625 -14.96 12.56 25.80
C ILE A 625 -15.81 13.78 26.19
N GLN A 626 -15.18 14.85 26.71
CA GLN A 626 -15.88 16.07 27.09
C GLN A 626 -16.42 16.86 25.89
N ALA A 627 -15.85 16.66 24.71
CA ALA A 627 -16.29 17.29 23.47
C ALA A 627 -17.28 16.44 22.66
N ASP A 628 -17.45 15.15 22.99
CA ASP A 628 -18.29 14.22 22.24
C ASP A 628 -19.76 14.28 22.68
N PRO A 629 -20.70 14.69 21.81
CA PRO A 629 -22.11 14.78 22.15
C PRO A 629 -22.70 13.46 22.64
N LEU A 630 -22.23 12.31 22.12
CA LEU A 630 -22.73 10.99 22.49
C LEU A 630 -22.29 10.58 23.90
N ALA A 631 -21.14 11.06 24.35
CA ALA A 631 -20.68 10.86 25.72
C ALA A 631 -21.45 11.75 26.72
N ILE A 632 -21.79 12.97 26.30
CA ILE A 632 -22.49 13.96 27.14
C ILE A 632 -23.94 13.55 27.37
N SER A 633 -24.66 13.13 26.32
CA SER A 633 -26.08 12.74 26.41
C SER A 633 -26.31 11.56 27.35
N ARG A 634 -25.36 10.62 27.45
CA ARG A 634 -25.46 9.48 28.36
C ARG A 634 -25.37 9.86 29.83
N LYS A 635 -24.75 10.98 30.20
CA LYS A 635 -24.71 11.45 31.59
C LYS A 635 -26.04 12.03 32.09
N GLN A 636 -27.01 12.20 31.18
CA GLN A 636 -28.35 12.70 31.50
C GLN A 636 -29.38 11.58 31.70
N PHE A 637 -28.97 10.32 31.53
CA PHE A 637 -29.69 9.10 31.88
C PHE A 637 -28.92 8.36 32.98
#